data_AF-A0A5D0QEX5-F1
#
_entry.id   AF-A0A5D0QEX5-F1
#
_cell.length_a   1.000
_cell.length_b   1.000
_cell.length_c   1.000
_cell.angle_alpha   90.00
_cell.angle_beta   90.00
_cell.angle_gamma   90.00
#
_symmetry.space_group_name_H-M   'P 1'
#
loop_
_entity.id
_entity.type
_entity.pdbx_description
1 polymer ?
#
loop_
_entity_poly.entity_id
_entity_poly.type
_entity_poly.pdbx_seq_one_letter_code
_entity_poly.pdbx_strand_id
1 'polypeptide(L)'
;MVAFRVLGPVEAYEHDDELDLGGLRQRAVLARLLVARGQVVPVDTLLYDLWDDDAAKGAQSGLQVYISRLRRVLEPGRPRGGPNRLLVTVASGYALRVAPDQVDALRFEQLVRAAGEHLEEGDPQSARDRLEKALGLWRGTPYSDFADQAWAEAEVNRLTELRLVSRERHADTGLRLGLHAETVPDLEALTTEHPLREEGWRLLALGLYRCGRQGDALAALRRARNILADELGIDPGPALRKLESDILAQAPELELAPPPARAQRSPAPVSDTWPPRPAAPIEPPPLEPEPFVGRDAELTRLTTSASRTGRFQVAVVTGVAGAGKTTLLRQLESRLGADGWTTASGACPDSSATPPGWAWVEILRTLIGMTGAGEYAQLLAPLLDDAAPDPDEDEASGGFRLHRAVGGYLAGVARRGPVLLTLEDLHWADDQTLALLRALPSLLATSRVLLVVTCRESELDDRQSDVLASLARLGPVRVGLSGLDPKAVAELVKATCVRDIDDDAVESIVERTGGNPFFVRETVRLLDAEGAADRASATEVLSQVPSGVRDVLRRRISRLPAGAQQILLQAAVIGRDVDLDVLVAVAVDEESVIEAVEAALLAGLVTEPGPGLLRFDHDLVRDTIYSDASRLRRTRLHAAVASVIEQRAPSDVAALAHHYYLADAAEKAVHYAGLAAEQAERRFAHREAATLWEQAIAAFDRSRGDDQSGEQRPERAKERLRLMLRQIRALALCGDMHAARLLRRQAMDAALPLGDLEITAKVAASLAVPHKGMARDFTRTAWEIVDVTEKALMELPAGEQRLRASLLTTLALELEGSSSPERGRQASLEALELARQSGDAALIATALSGRLRQSYDIPAVDTRESIGRELLEVAQLSGQMATQALAHLVLMECAAARGEFSAADEHAAAADRLAKQYDLSAPAAVVVWYSGQRLMIAGDYEGAERAYADAARMTARVGMLEGRQDLPLITRFCLHLVAGRAAEMVDLLADAHSRGAKWTLDAYALALASAGHQKDAKAVAATRPPVRPDFLYELAMTWRALAGMLLDDRERMVDCYDKLKPFSDRVAGAGTGVVALWPVALTLGDLAIRLGQPEAAREHYEKALEVAERVGVPRWVEAARQSVSSSLGNGRS
;
A
#
# COMPACT_ATOMS: atom_id res chain seq x y z
N MET A 1 19.23 -3.97 43.71
CA MET A 1 18.11 -3.95 42.74
C MET A 1 18.24 -5.20 41.88
N VAL A 2 17.17 -5.93 41.62
CA VAL A 2 17.26 -7.23 40.91
C VAL A 2 17.33 -7.01 39.40
N ALA A 3 18.30 -7.63 38.73
CA ALA A 3 18.44 -7.65 37.28
C ALA A 3 18.11 -9.04 36.72
N PHE A 4 17.46 -9.09 35.57
CA PHE A 4 17.03 -10.30 34.88
C PHE A 4 17.78 -10.42 33.56
N ARG A 5 18.20 -11.64 33.29
CA ARG A 5 19.01 -12.02 32.14
C ARG A 5 18.25 -13.08 31.36
N VAL A 6 17.87 -12.77 30.12
CA VAL A 6 17.06 -13.63 29.24
C VAL A 6 17.60 -13.74 27.82
N LEU A 7 18.65 -12.98 27.44
CA LEU A 7 19.37 -13.15 26.17
C LEU A 7 20.35 -14.35 26.25
N GLY A 8 19.83 -15.49 26.70
CA GLY A 8 20.54 -16.70 27.12
C GLY A 8 19.63 -17.53 28.04
N PRO A 9 20.17 -18.33 28.98
CA PRO A 9 19.34 -18.95 30.02
C PRO A 9 18.66 -17.90 30.90
N VAL A 10 17.56 -18.29 31.56
CA VAL A 10 16.78 -17.37 32.40
C VAL A 10 17.39 -17.28 33.79
N GLU A 11 18.04 -16.14 34.07
CA GLU A 11 18.79 -15.88 35.29
C GLU A 11 18.32 -14.58 35.96
N ALA A 12 18.52 -14.47 37.28
CA ALA A 12 18.28 -13.24 38.03
C ALA A 12 19.44 -12.97 38.99
N TYR A 13 19.81 -11.71 39.16
CA TYR A 13 20.94 -11.26 39.97
C TYR A 13 20.52 -10.14 40.91
N GLU A 14 21.01 -10.14 42.14
CA GLU A 14 20.97 -8.97 43.01
C GLU A 14 22.39 -8.43 43.16
N HIS A 15 22.66 -7.26 42.57
CA HIS A 15 24.03 -6.77 42.35
C HIS A 15 24.82 -7.77 41.47
N ASP A 16 25.85 -8.43 41.99
CA ASP A 16 26.64 -9.45 41.28
C ASP A 16 26.37 -10.88 41.76
N ASP A 17 25.48 -11.06 42.75
CA ASP A 17 25.14 -12.37 43.29
C ASP A 17 23.96 -12.99 42.53
N GLU A 18 24.14 -14.21 42.01
CA GLU A 18 23.09 -14.97 41.33
C GLU A 18 22.02 -15.45 42.31
N LEU A 19 20.75 -15.21 41.98
CA LEU A 19 19.61 -15.63 42.78
C LEU A 19 19.18 -17.05 42.38
N ASP A 20 19.03 -17.94 43.37
CA ASP A 20 18.50 -19.29 43.15
C ASP A 20 16.99 -19.24 42.80
N LEU A 21 16.71 -19.19 41.49
CA LEU A 21 15.36 -19.18 40.93
C LEU A 21 14.63 -20.53 41.05
N GLY A 22 15.27 -21.57 41.60
CA GLY A 22 14.71 -22.89 41.79
C GLY A 22 14.63 -23.74 40.52
N GLY A 23 13.86 -24.83 40.58
CA GLY A 23 13.74 -25.80 39.48
C GLY A 23 13.04 -25.26 38.22
N LEU A 24 13.14 -26.01 37.12
CA LEU A 24 12.72 -25.60 35.77
C LEU A 24 11.31 -24.98 35.69
N ARG A 25 10.32 -25.58 36.35
CA ARG A 25 8.94 -25.04 36.38
C ARG A 25 8.81 -23.70 37.10
N GLN A 26 9.57 -23.48 38.17
CA GLN A 26 9.57 -22.19 38.87
C GLN A 26 10.22 -21.10 37.99
N ARG A 27 11.30 -21.43 37.29
CA ARG A 27 11.93 -20.56 36.30
C ARG A 27 11.02 -20.27 35.11
N ALA A 28 10.22 -21.25 34.67
CA ALA A 28 9.25 -21.09 33.58
C ALA A 28 8.16 -20.06 33.91
N VAL A 29 7.66 -20.03 35.16
CA VAL A 29 6.72 -19.00 35.63
C VAL A 29 7.35 -17.61 35.50
N LEU A 30 8.60 -17.44 35.94
CA LEU A 30 9.30 -16.16 35.84
C LEU A 30 9.57 -15.77 34.39
N ALA A 31 10.06 -16.71 33.57
CA ALA A 31 10.31 -16.53 32.14
C ALA A 31 9.05 -16.06 31.42
N ARG A 32 7.92 -16.72 31.67
CA ARG A 32 6.62 -16.37 31.06
C ARG A 32 6.14 -14.97 31.44
N LEU A 33 6.41 -14.53 32.67
CA LEU A 33 6.11 -13.17 33.15
C LEU A 33 7.09 -12.13 32.58
N LEU A 34 8.35 -12.49 32.33
CA LEU A 34 9.33 -11.65 31.65
C LEU A 34 8.96 -11.46 30.17
N VAL A 35 8.52 -12.52 29.48
CA VAL A 35 7.95 -12.46 28.13
C VAL A 35 6.71 -11.56 28.07
N ALA A 36 5.95 -11.46 29.17
CA ALA A 36 4.80 -10.57 29.24
C ALA A 36 5.17 -9.08 29.42
N ARG A 37 6.45 -8.72 29.59
CA ARG A 37 6.97 -7.34 29.62
C ARG A 37 6.21 -6.42 30.58
N GLY A 38 5.92 -6.92 31.77
CA GLY A 38 5.16 -6.20 32.80
C GLY A 38 3.65 -6.11 32.54
N GLN A 39 3.10 -6.79 31.55
CA GLN A 39 1.65 -7.01 31.47
C GLN A 39 1.19 -8.05 32.49
N VAL A 40 -0.10 -8.03 32.83
CA VAL A 40 -0.70 -9.04 33.72
C VAL A 40 -0.91 -10.32 32.92
N VAL A 41 -0.42 -11.45 33.44
CA VAL A 41 -0.71 -12.78 32.91
C VAL A 41 -1.77 -13.43 33.81
N PRO A 42 -2.96 -13.75 33.27
CA PRO A 42 -4.01 -14.44 34.03
C PRO A 42 -3.53 -15.78 34.59
N VAL A 43 -4.09 -16.18 35.73
CA VAL A 43 -3.77 -17.49 36.34
C VAL A 43 -4.03 -18.63 35.36
N ASP A 44 -5.16 -18.61 34.65
CA ASP A 44 -5.53 -19.69 33.71
C ASP A 44 -4.54 -19.77 32.53
N THR A 45 -4.01 -18.63 32.08
CA THR A 45 -2.95 -18.57 31.05
C THR A 45 -1.62 -19.12 31.56
N LEU A 46 -1.22 -18.79 32.80
CA LEU A 46 -0.03 -19.37 33.41
C LEU A 46 -0.16 -20.87 33.62
N LEU A 47 -1.37 -21.36 33.90
CA LEU A 47 -1.63 -22.79 34.04
C LEU A 47 -1.57 -23.49 32.68
N TYR A 48 -2.24 -22.94 31.66
CA TYR A 48 -2.23 -23.47 30.31
C TYR A 48 -0.83 -23.47 29.67
N ASP A 49 -0.08 -22.38 29.80
CA ASP A 49 1.23 -22.24 29.14
C ASP A 49 2.32 -23.12 29.82
N LEU A 50 2.18 -23.47 31.09
CA LEU A 50 3.25 -24.10 31.89
C LEU A 50 2.96 -25.54 32.34
N TRP A 51 1.73 -26.02 32.14
CA TRP A 51 1.30 -27.38 32.45
C TRP A 51 0.52 -27.97 31.26
N ASP A 52 0.85 -29.20 30.85
CA ASP A 52 0.10 -29.93 29.83
C ASP A 52 -1.36 -30.20 30.30
N ASP A 53 -2.29 -30.29 29.34
CA ASP A 53 -3.75 -30.39 29.55
C ASP A 53 -4.21 -31.53 30.50
N ASP A 54 -3.38 -32.56 30.74
CA ASP A 54 -3.68 -33.68 31.64
C ASP A 54 -3.46 -33.39 33.14
N ALA A 55 -2.83 -32.26 33.53
CA ALA A 55 -2.38 -32.01 34.90
C ALA A 55 -3.30 -31.09 35.74
N ALA A 56 -4.63 -31.19 35.62
CA ALA A 56 -5.56 -30.25 36.29
C ALA A 56 -5.64 -30.39 37.84
N LYS A 57 -5.34 -31.55 38.42
CA LYS A 57 -5.42 -31.74 39.90
C LYS A 57 -4.16 -31.24 40.60
N GLY A 58 -4.18 -29.98 41.04
CA GLY A 58 -3.18 -29.39 41.94
C GLY A 58 -2.24 -28.36 41.31
N ALA A 59 -2.34 -28.10 40.01
CA ALA A 59 -1.50 -27.12 39.30
C ALA A 59 -1.70 -25.68 39.83
N GLN A 60 -2.92 -25.29 40.19
CA GLN A 60 -3.21 -23.99 40.79
C GLN A 60 -2.52 -23.80 42.15
N SER A 61 -2.56 -24.82 43.02
CA SER A 61 -1.84 -24.81 44.30
C SER A 61 -0.32 -24.79 44.09
N GLY A 62 0.18 -25.51 43.07
CA GLY A 62 1.58 -25.50 42.66
C GLY A 62 2.05 -24.12 42.18
N LEU A 63 1.26 -23.45 41.33
CA LEU A 63 1.53 -22.09 40.85
C LEU A 63 1.63 -21.10 42.03
N GLN A 64 0.70 -21.16 42.99
CA GLN A 64 0.76 -20.31 44.19
C GLN A 64 2.03 -20.55 45.02
N VAL A 65 2.50 -21.79 45.13
CA VAL A 65 3.76 -22.13 45.79
C VAL A 65 4.96 -21.55 45.03
N TYR A 66 5.00 -21.66 43.69
CA TYR A 66 6.07 -21.10 42.88
C TYR A 66 6.10 -19.57 42.94
N ILE A 67 4.95 -18.89 42.85
CA ILE A 67 4.85 -17.44 43.03
C ILE A 67 5.34 -17.00 44.41
N SER A 68 4.97 -17.73 45.47
CA SER A 68 5.43 -17.42 46.84
C SER A 68 6.95 -17.56 47.00
N ARG A 69 7.53 -18.61 46.41
CA ARG A 69 8.99 -18.84 46.41
C ARG A 69 9.72 -17.78 45.60
N LEU A 70 9.25 -17.45 44.39
CA LEU A 70 9.81 -16.38 43.56
C LEU A 70 9.77 -15.03 44.28
N ARG A 71 8.66 -14.68 44.95
CA ARG A 71 8.59 -13.45 45.76
C ARG A 71 9.64 -13.40 46.86
N ARG A 72 9.93 -14.53 47.51
CA ARG A 72 10.96 -14.59 48.56
C ARG A 72 12.37 -14.45 47.99
N VAL A 73 12.61 -15.02 46.81
CA VAL A 73 13.92 -14.98 46.13
C VAL A 73 14.20 -13.60 45.51
N LEU A 74 13.20 -12.99 44.86
CA LEU A 74 13.34 -11.71 44.17
C LEU A 74 13.26 -10.50 45.10
N GLU A 75 12.72 -10.65 46.32
CA GLU A 75 12.61 -9.57 47.30
C GLU A 75 13.08 -10.01 48.71
N PRO A 76 14.36 -10.40 48.90
CA PRO A 76 14.86 -10.97 50.16
C PRO A 76 14.84 -9.97 51.33
N GLY A 77 14.99 -8.67 51.04
CA GLY A 77 14.93 -7.57 52.02
C GLY A 77 13.51 -7.11 52.39
N ARG A 78 12.44 -7.77 51.91
CA ARG A 78 11.07 -7.35 52.17
C ARG A 78 10.66 -7.62 53.63
N PRO A 79 10.14 -6.63 54.39
CA PRO A 79 9.58 -6.85 55.72
C PRO A 79 8.47 -7.92 55.69
N ARG A 80 8.43 -8.78 56.72
CA ARG A 80 7.36 -9.80 56.83
C ARG A 80 5.98 -9.11 56.81
N GLY A 81 5.18 -9.42 55.79
CA GLY A 81 3.84 -8.84 55.58
C GLY A 81 3.77 -7.56 54.74
N GLY A 82 4.91 -7.03 54.24
CA GLY A 82 4.92 -5.86 53.34
C GLY A 82 4.39 -6.15 51.93
N PRO A 83 3.95 -5.13 51.16
CA PRO A 83 3.44 -5.32 49.79
C PRO A 83 4.53 -5.88 48.86
N ASN A 84 4.17 -6.83 47.98
CA ASN A 84 5.09 -7.27 46.92
C ASN A 84 5.27 -6.12 45.92
N ARG A 85 6.50 -5.81 45.51
CA ARG A 85 6.76 -4.69 44.58
C ARG A 85 7.12 -5.19 43.18
N LEU A 86 7.93 -6.25 43.09
CA LEU A 86 8.36 -6.81 41.81
C LEU A 86 7.33 -7.79 41.25
N LEU A 87 7.00 -8.87 41.98
CA LEU A 87 6.02 -9.86 41.53
C LEU A 87 4.65 -9.60 42.18
N VAL A 88 3.84 -8.76 41.53
CA VAL A 88 2.54 -8.30 42.04
C VAL A 88 1.40 -9.22 41.60
N THR A 89 0.37 -9.32 42.44
CA THR A 89 -0.93 -9.87 42.05
C THR A 89 -1.79 -8.71 41.59
N VAL A 90 -2.34 -8.78 40.37
CA VAL A 90 -3.20 -7.75 39.79
C VAL A 90 -4.42 -8.44 39.19
N ALA A 91 -5.62 -8.07 39.64
CA ALA A 91 -6.88 -8.74 39.26
C ALA A 91 -6.81 -10.27 39.48
N SER A 92 -7.15 -11.08 38.46
CA SER A 92 -7.10 -12.55 38.46
C SER A 92 -5.75 -13.14 38.00
N GLY A 93 -4.66 -12.37 38.04
CA GLY A 93 -3.36 -12.77 37.48
C GLY A 93 -2.14 -12.27 38.25
N TYR A 94 -0.97 -12.49 37.66
CA TYR A 94 0.32 -12.03 38.19
C TYR A 94 1.05 -11.18 37.16
N ALA A 95 1.85 -10.22 37.61
CA ALA A 95 2.68 -9.42 36.75
C ALA A 95 4.04 -9.13 37.40
N LEU A 96 5.09 -9.06 36.57
CA LEU A 96 6.42 -8.67 37.01
C LEU A 96 6.65 -7.19 36.70
N ARG A 97 6.69 -6.34 37.72
CA ARG A 97 6.93 -4.89 37.62
C ARG A 97 8.42 -4.63 37.75
N VAL A 98 9.08 -4.46 36.61
CA VAL A 98 10.52 -4.18 36.51
C VAL A 98 10.73 -2.98 35.60
N ALA A 99 11.70 -2.14 35.94
CA ALA A 99 12.14 -1.08 35.06
C ALA A 99 12.86 -1.67 33.83
N PRO A 100 12.80 -1.03 32.65
CA PRO A 100 13.38 -1.59 31.43
C PRO A 100 14.89 -1.88 31.50
N ASP A 101 15.65 -1.13 32.29
CA ASP A 101 17.08 -1.32 32.52
C ASP A 101 17.41 -2.57 33.35
N GLN A 102 16.41 -3.11 34.06
CA GLN A 102 16.55 -4.32 34.86
C GLN A 102 16.41 -5.62 34.04
N VAL A 103 16.03 -5.58 32.77
CA VAL A 103 15.93 -6.78 31.92
C VAL A 103 16.82 -6.60 30.70
N ASP A 104 17.79 -7.49 30.50
CA ASP A 104 18.79 -7.36 29.42
C ASP A 104 18.16 -7.30 28.01
N ALA A 105 17.08 -8.02 27.73
CA ALA A 105 16.33 -7.90 26.47
C ALA A 105 15.68 -6.53 26.26
N LEU A 106 15.14 -5.91 27.32
CA LEU A 106 14.56 -4.56 27.23
C LEU A 106 15.66 -3.50 27.10
N ARG A 107 16.79 -3.69 27.78
CA ARG A 107 17.97 -2.85 27.65
C ARG A 107 18.59 -2.95 26.25
N PHE A 108 18.64 -4.14 25.67
CA PHE A 108 19.06 -4.39 24.30
C PHE A 108 18.22 -3.56 23.33
N GLU A 109 16.89 -3.63 23.42
CA GLU A 109 15.99 -2.84 22.58
C GLU A 109 16.20 -1.33 22.71
N GLN A 110 16.40 -0.83 23.93
CA GLN A 110 16.67 0.59 24.16
C GLN A 110 17.97 1.04 23.51
N LEU A 111 19.03 0.22 23.60
CA LEU A 111 20.32 0.51 22.97
C LEU A 111 20.21 0.49 21.44
N VAL A 112 19.46 -0.45 20.87
CA VAL A 112 19.24 -0.56 19.41
C VAL A 112 18.38 0.60 18.88
N ARG A 113 17.36 1.03 19.65
CA ARG A 113 16.57 2.22 19.33
C ARG A 113 17.43 3.48 19.36
N ALA A 114 18.17 3.68 20.44
CA ALA A 114 19.06 4.82 20.57
C ALA A 114 20.10 4.82 19.44
N ALA A 115 20.66 3.67 19.06
CA ALA A 115 21.56 3.62 17.91
C ALA A 115 20.91 4.04 16.58
N GLY A 116 19.62 3.75 16.39
CA GLY A 116 18.83 4.28 15.27
C GLY A 116 18.73 5.80 15.29
N GLU A 117 18.39 6.38 16.45
CA GLU A 117 18.32 7.84 16.66
C GLU A 117 19.67 8.51 16.32
N HIS A 118 20.80 7.95 16.78
CA HIS A 118 22.13 8.47 16.47
C HIS A 118 22.49 8.38 14.97
N LEU A 119 22.01 7.35 14.26
CA LEU A 119 22.20 7.25 12.81
C LEU A 119 21.37 8.29 12.03
N GLU A 120 20.17 8.60 12.49
CA GLU A 120 19.30 9.64 11.91
C GLU A 120 19.88 11.05 12.14
N GLU A 121 20.52 11.28 13.30
CA GLU A 121 21.21 12.52 13.64
C GLU A 121 22.58 12.68 12.94
N GLY A 122 23.04 11.66 12.21
CA GLY A 122 24.31 11.69 11.49
C GLY A 122 25.54 11.47 12.38
N ASP A 123 25.38 10.82 13.53
CA ASP A 123 26.45 10.43 14.45
C ASP A 123 26.67 8.89 14.43
N PRO A 124 27.34 8.35 13.39
CA PRO A 124 27.57 6.91 13.27
C PRO A 124 28.48 6.35 14.36
N GLN A 125 29.33 7.17 15.00
CA GLN A 125 30.20 6.73 16.10
C GLN A 125 29.38 6.41 17.35
N SER A 126 28.53 7.34 17.76
CA SER A 126 27.62 7.13 18.90
C SER A 126 26.63 5.97 18.68
N ALA A 127 26.22 5.73 17.43
CA ALA A 127 25.40 4.57 17.08
C ALA A 127 26.18 3.26 17.18
N ARG A 128 27.42 3.21 16.68
CA ARG A 128 28.30 2.03 16.77
C ARG A 128 28.55 1.61 18.21
N ASP A 129 28.94 2.55 19.08
CA ASP A 129 29.21 2.29 20.49
C ASP A 129 27.99 1.70 21.24
N ARG A 130 26.78 2.11 20.85
CA ARG A 130 25.52 1.61 21.43
C ARG A 130 25.18 0.21 20.93
N LEU A 131 25.38 -0.04 19.63
CA LEU A 131 25.16 -1.36 19.04
C LEU A 131 26.16 -2.39 19.57
N GLU A 132 27.41 -2.00 19.79
CA GLU A 132 28.42 -2.86 20.42
C GLU A 132 28.00 -3.25 21.85
N LYS A 133 27.59 -2.26 22.65
CA LYS A 133 27.03 -2.50 24.00
C LYS A 133 25.78 -3.39 23.96
N ALA A 134 24.93 -3.23 22.95
CA ALA A 134 23.70 -4.00 22.80
C ALA A 134 24.02 -5.47 22.47
N LEU A 135 24.85 -5.70 21.46
CA LEU A 135 25.25 -7.04 21.02
C LEU A 135 26.02 -7.79 22.11
N GLY A 136 26.80 -7.08 22.95
CA GLY A 136 27.50 -7.65 24.10
C GLY A 136 26.59 -8.17 25.23
N LEU A 137 25.29 -7.87 25.22
CA LEU A 137 24.33 -8.42 26.20
C LEU A 137 23.96 -9.89 25.93
N TRP A 138 24.23 -10.38 24.72
CA TRP A 138 23.85 -11.72 24.27
C TRP A 138 24.82 -12.79 24.76
N ARG A 139 24.27 -13.86 25.38
CA ARG A 139 25.02 -15.02 25.90
C ARG A 139 24.65 -16.34 25.21
N GLY A 140 23.64 -16.34 24.35
CA GLY A 140 23.17 -17.52 23.62
C GLY A 140 21.81 -17.27 22.97
N THR A 141 21.08 -18.35 22.68
CA THR A 141 19.67 -18.27 22.27
C THR A 141 18.84 -17.61 23.39
N PRO A 142 17.96 -16.64 23.10
CA PRO A 142 17.09 -16.04 24.10
C PRO A 142 16.23 -17.09 24.77
N TYR A 143 16.04 -16.98 26.08
CA TYR A 143 15.27 -17.94 26.88
C TYR A 143 15.69 -19.39 26.62
N SER A 144 16.98 -19.70 26.54
CA SER A 144 17.45 -21.01 26.06
C SER A 144 16.89 -22.21 26.82
N ASP A 145 16.56 -22.07 28.10
CA ASP A 145 15.88 -23.10 28.91
C ASP A 145 14.46 -23.44 28.41
N PHE A 146 13.85 -22.57 27.62
CA PHE A 146 12.44 -22.59 27.20
C PHE A 146 12.25 -22.26 25.71
N ALA A 147 13.31 -22.26 24.90
CA ALA A 147 13.23 -21.82 23.50
C ALA A 147 12.24 -22.65 22.66
N ASP A 148 12.08 -23.93 22.98
CA ASP A 148 11.16 -24.86 22.31
C ASP A 148 9.72 -24.81 22.87
N GLN A 149 9.44 -23.91 23.82
CA GLN A 149 8.10 -23.76 24.39
C GLN A 149 7.24 -22.82 23.54
N ALA A 150 6.02 -23.25 23.19
CA ALA A 150 5.12 -22.49 22.31
C ALA A 150 4.83 -21.05 22.79
N TRP A 151 4.79 -20.82 24.11
CA TRP A 151 4.58 -19.47 24.68
C TRP A 151 5.81 -18.56 24.61
N ALA A 152 7.00 -19.11 24.36
CA ALA A 152 8.27 -18.37 24.26
C ALA A 152 8.69 -18.15 22.81
N GLU A 153 8.30 -19.03 21.89
CA GLU A 153 8.74 -19.06 20.48
C GLU A 153 8.66 -17.69 19.79
N ALA A 154 7.52 -17.01 19.89
CA ALA A 154 7.33 -15.70 19.27
C ALA A 154 8.32 -14.63 19.79
N GLU A 155 8.62 -14.66 21.08
CA GLU A 155 9.57 -13.72 21.69
C GLU A 155 11.03 -14.07 21.35
N VAL A 156 11.35 -15.37 21.32
CA VAL A 156 12.66 -15.86 20.89
C VAL A 156 12.95 -15.49 19.44
N ASN A 157 11.98 -15.70 18.54
CA ASN A 157 12.08 -15.32 17.13
C ASN A 157 12.24 -13.80 16.98
N ARG A 158 11.41 -13.01 17.68
CA ARG A 158 11.48 -11.54 17.64
C ARG A 158 12.84 -11.02 18.11
N LEU A 159 13.38 -11.53 19.22
CA LEU A 159 14.68 -11.11 19.74
C LEU A 159 15.81 -11.54 18.80
N THR A 160 15.74 -12.76 18.25
CA THR A 160 16.72 -13.27 17.29
C THR A 160 16.77 -12.41 16.03
N GLU A 161 15.61 -12.04 15.48
CA GLU A 161 15.50 -11.11 14.35
C GLU A 161 16.08 -9.72 14.69
N LEU A 162 15.77 -9.19 15.87
CA LEU A 162 16.30 -7.90 16.30
C LEU A 162 17.83 -7.93 16.48
N ARG A 163 18.42 -9.08 16.86
CA ARG A 163 19.87 -9.30 16.88
C ARG A 163 20.49 -9.18 15.50
N LEU A 164 19.85 -9.76 14.49
CA LEU A 164 20.33 -9.72 13.10
C LEU A 164 20.30 -8.30 12.55
N VAL A 165 19.19 -7.58 12.74
CA VAL A 165 19.10 -6.15 12.37
C VAL A 165 20.17 -5.32 13.09
N SER A 166 20.49 -5.65 14.34
CA SER A 166 21.53 -4.94 15.10
C SER A 166 22.94 -5.22 14.58
N ARG A 167 23.23 -6.45 14.13
CA ARG A 167 24.49 -6.80 13.45
C ARG A 167 24.63 -6.08 12.12
N GLU A 168 23.55 -6.03 11.32
CA GLU A 168 23.50 -5.29 10.06
C GLU A 168 23.76 -3.79 10.28
N ARG A 169 23.09 -3.17 11.26
CA ARG A 169 23.32 -1.76 11.62
C ARG A 169 24.73 -1.50 12.14
N HIS A 170 25.30 -2.41 12.93
CA HIS A 170 26.66 -2.27 13.44
C HIS A 170 27.70 -2.33 12.30
N ALA A 171 27.43 -3.17 11.29
CA ALA A 171 28.23 -3.20 10.09
C ALA A 171 28.07 -1.92 9.25
N ASP A 172 26.84 -1.44 9.04
CA ASP A 172 26.59 -0.17 8.32
C ASP A 172 27.29 1.02 8.99
N THR A 173 27.27 1.12 10.32
CA THR A 173 27.98 2.20 11.03
C THR A 173 29.50 2.11 10.83
N GLY A 174 30.07 0.90 10.84
CA GLY A 174 31.47 0.66 10.50
C GLY A 174 31.81 1.12 9.09
N LEU A 175 30.95 0.81 8.12
CA LEU A 175 31.09 1.28 6.75
C LEU A 175 30.92 2.81 6.62
N ARG A 176 30.13 3.48 7.45
CA ARG A 176 30.01 4.95 7.46
C ARG A 176 31.21 5.65 8.09
N LEU A 177 31.88 5.00 9.03
CA LEU A 177 33.05 5.53 9.74
C LEU A 177 34.37 5.28 8.99
N GLY A 178 34.33 4.66 7.81
CA GLY A 178 35.55 4.31 7.07
C GLY A 178 36.21 3.01 7.53
N LEU A 179 35.60 2.26 8.45
CA LEU A 179 36.14 1.04 9.06
C LEU A 179 35.86 -0.21 8.18
N HIS A 180 36.00 -0.08 6.86
CA HIS A 180 35.55 -1.10 5.90
C HIS A 180 36.30 -2.43 6.08
N ALA A 181 37.63 -2.39 6.19
CA ALA A 181 38.47 -3.57 6.33
C ALA A 181 38.21 -4.36 7.63
N GLU A 182 37.83 -3.65 8.70
CA GLU A 182 37.48 -4.25 10.00
C GLU A 182 36.08 -4.88 9.98
N THR A 183 35.19 -4.40 9.10
CA THR A 183 33.78 -4.83 9.06
C THR A 183 33.53 -6.01 8.12
N VAL A 184 34.35 -6.18 7.07
CA VAL A 184 34.17 -7.26 6.07
C VAL A 184 34.14 -8.68 6.69
N PRO A 185 35.03 -9.08 7.62
CA PRO A 185 34.99 -10.42 8.20
C PRO A 185 33.68 -10.74 8.93
N ASP A 186 33.13 -9.77 9.66
CA ASP A 186 31.84 -9.92 10.36
C ASP A 186 30.68 -10.10 9.38
N LEU A 187 30.75 -9.43 8.23
CA LEU A 187 29.77 -9.54 7.15
C LEU A 187 29.88 -10.87 6.39
N GLU A 188 31.09 -11.42 6.22
CA GLU A 188 31.30 -12.77 5.66
C GLU A 188 30.71 -13.84 6.58
N ALA A 189 30.89 -13.70 7.91
CA ALA A 189 30.27 -14.59 8.89
C ALA A 189 28.73 -14.47 8.87
N LEU A 190 28.19 -13.24 8.84
CA LEU A 190 26.75 -12.99 8.81
C LEU A 190 26.07 -13.59 7.56
N THR A 191 26.67 -13.43 6.39
CA THR A 191 26.15 -13.98 5.12
C THR A 191 26.28 -15.49 5.00
N THR A 192 27.23 -16.09 5.73
CA THR A 192 27.35 -17.55 5.83
C THR A 192 26.29 -18.14 6.78
N GLU A 193 26.04 -17.49 7.92
CA GLU A 193 25.04 -17.91 8.90
C GLU A 193 23.60 -17.67 8.41
N HIS A 194 23.37 -16.58 7.67
CA HIS A 194 22.06 -16.15 7.20
C HIS A 194 22.06 -15.85 5.70
N PRO A 195 22.24 -16.89 4.85
CA PRO A 195 22.47 -16.72 3.42
C PRO A 195 21.28 -16.15 2.64
N LEU A 196 20.06 -16.22 3.19
CA LEU A 196 18.85 -15.65 2.59
C LEU A 196 18.62 -14.16 2.92
N ARG A 197 19.47 -13.53 3.76
CA ARG A 197 19.34 -12.11 4.12
C ARG A 197 20.12 -11.21 3.15
N GLU A 198 19.40 -10.60 2.21
CA GLU A 198 19.98 -9.75 1.18
C GLU A 198 20.78 -8.55 1.72
N GLU A 199 20.38 -7.97 2.86
CA GLU A 199 21.06 -6.80 3.43
C GLU A 199 22.49 -7.11 3.88
N GLY A 200 22.73 -8.31 4.42
CA GLY A 200 24.08 -8.78 4.76
C GLY A 200 24.97 -8.86 3.52
N TRP A 201 24.43 -9.38 2.41
CA TRP A 201 25.14 -9.44 1.13
C TRP A 201 25.42 -8.06 0.54
N ARG A 202 24.47 -7.12 0.68
CA ARG A 202 24.61 -5.74 0.23
C ARG A 202 25.75 -5.05 0.98
N LEU A 203 25.75 -5.13 2.31
CA LEU A 203 26.79 -4.55 3.15
C LEU A 203 28.16 -5.20 2.89
N LEU A 204 28.22 -6.53 2.71
CA LEU A 204 29.45 -7.24 2.38
C LEU A 204 30.06 -6.75 1.05
N ALA A 205 29.24 -6.67 0.01
CA ALA A 205 29.68 -6.21 -1.30
C ALA A 205 30.14 -4.74 -1.25
N LEU A 206 29.43 -3.86 -0.53
CA LEU A 206 29.85 -2.47 -0.32
C LEU A 206 31.17 -2.36 0.43
N GLY A 207 31.35 -3.14 1.50
CA GLY A 207 32.60 -3.19 2.27
C GLY A 207 33.77 -3.68 1.43
N LEU A 208 33.60 -4.78 0.68
CA LEU A 208 34.61 -5.30 -0.24
C LEU A 208 34.98 -4.30 -1.33
N TYR A 209 33.99 -3.60 -1.90
CA TYR A 209 34.21 -2.55 -2.88
C TYR A 209 35.05 -1.40 -2.30
N ARG A 210 34.67 -0.87 -1.12
CA ARG A 210 35.41 0.21 -0.43
C ARG A 210 36.79 -0.20 0.06
N CYS A 211 37.05 -1.50 0.20
CA CYS A 211 38.40 -2.04 0.40
C CYS A 211 39.24 -2.15 -0.89
N GLY A 212 38.73 -1.69 -2.04
CA GLY A 212 39.37 -1.83 -3.34
C GLY A 212 39.28 -3.25 -3.94
N ARG A 213 38.47 -4.14 -3.36
CA ARG A 213 38.29 -5.54 -3.79
C ARG A 213 37.05 -5.71 -4.66
N GLN A 214 36.95 -4.94 -5.74
CA GLN A 214 35.78 -4.92 -6.63
C GLN A 214 35.38 -6.32 -7.16
N GLY A 215 36.36 -7.13 -7.57
CA GLY A 215 36.10 -8.49 -8.07
C GLY A 215 35.45 -9.40 -7.03
N ASP A 216 35.83 -9.26 -5.76
CA ASP A 216 35.27 -10.02 -4.65
C ASP A 216 33.86 -9.52 -4.29
N ALA A 217 33.61 -8.22 -4.41
CA ALA A 217 32.28 -7.64 -4.22
C ALA A 217 31.28 -8.20 -5.26
N LEU A 218 31.64 -8.23 -6.54
CA LEU A 218 30.82 -8.84 -7.59
C LEU A 218 30.69 -10.36 -7.44
N ALA A 219 31.72 -11.05 -6.90
CA ALA A 219 31.63 -12.47 -6.57
C ALA A 219 30.69 -12.74 -5.39
N ALA A 220 30.60 -11.85 -4.40
CA ALA A 220 29.62 -11.94 -3.32
C ALA A 220 28.18 -11.77 -3.84
N LEU A 221 27.93 -10.80 -4.72
CA LEU A 221 26.60 -10.60 -5.33
C LEU A 221 26.17 -11.78 -6.21
N ARG A 222 27.10 -12.39 -6.97
CA ARG A 222 26.83 -13.63 -7.72
C ARG A 222 26.50 -14.82 -6.81
N ARG A 223 27.18 -14.96 -5.67
CA ARG A 223 26.88 -16.00 -4.68
C ARG A 223 25.48 -15.81 -4.08
N ALA A 224 25.13 -14.58 -3.70
CA ALA A 224 23.80 -14.25 -3.20
C ALA A 224 22.71 -14.61 -4.23
N ARG A 225 22.90 -14.26 -5.50
CA ARG A 225 22.00 -14.60 -6.60
C ARG A 225 21.78 -16.11 -6.74
N ASN A 226 22.84 -16.91 -6.72
CA ASN A 226 22.72 -18.36 -6.85
C ASN A 226 21.94 -18.95 -5.66
N ILE A 227 22.25 -18.52 -4.44
CA ILE A 227 21.56 -18.99 -3.23
C ILE A 227 20.06 -18.64 -3.27
N LEU A 228 19.69 -17.41 -3.63
CA LEU A 228 18.28 -17.00 -3.71
C LEU A 228 17.52 -17.76 -4.81
N ALA A 229 18.19 -18.00 -5.95
CA ALA A 229 17.61 -18.80 -7.03
C ALA A 229 17.43 -20.27 -6.62
N ASP A 230 18.42 -20.87 -5.96
CA ASP A 230 18.43 -22.28 -5.60
C ASP A 230 17.47 -22.60 -4.43
N GLU A 231 17.43 -21.74 -3.40
CA GLU A 231 16.65 -21.98 -2.16
C GLU A 231 15.21 -21.43 -2.24
N LEU A 232 15.00 -20.32 -2.96
CA LEU A 232 13.71 -19.61 -3.00
C LEU A 232 13.10 -19.49 -4.41
N GLY A 233 13.85 -19.79 -5.48
CA GLY A 233 13.38 -19.66 -6.86
C GLY A 233 13.15 -18.22 -7.30
N ILE A 234 13.80 -17.24 -6.65
CA ILE A 234 13.63 -15.81 -6.90
C ILE A 234 14.95 -15.13 -7.30
N ASP A 235 14.84 -14.03 -8.05
CA ASP A 235 15.97 -13.15 -8.35
C ASP A 235 16.29 -12.21 -7.17
N PRO A 236 17.54 -11.68 -7.08
CA PRO A 236 17.91 -10.69 -6.07
C PRO A 236 17.01 -9.44 -6.09
N GLY A 237 16.67 -8.94 -4.90
CA GLY A 237 15.91 -7.72 -4.72
C GLY A 237 16.59 -6.46 -5.32
N PRO A 238 15.83 -5.36 -5.44
CA PRO A 238 16.31 -4.13 -6.08
C PRO A 238 17.58 -3.55 -5.46
N ALA A 239 17.79 -3.69 -4.15
CA ALA A 239 18.96 -3.15 -3.46
C ALA A 239 20.28 -3.83 -3.86
N LEU A 240 20.27 -5.16 -4.03
CA LEU A 240 21.44 -5.92 -4.52
C LEU A 240 21.70 -5.65 -6.01
N ARG A 241 20.64 -5.61 -6.83
CA ARG A 241 20.76 -5.28 -8.28
C ARG A 241 21.28 -3.86 -8.50
N LYS A 242 20.79 -2.90 -7.72
CA LYS A 242 21.27 -1.51 -7.75
C LYS A 242 22.74 -1.45 -7.33
N LEU A 243 23.14 -2.11 -6.24
CA LEU A 243 24.54 -2.11 -5.80
C LEU A 243 25.46 -2.77 -6.84
N GLU A 244 25.03 -3.84 -7.51
CA GLU A 244 25.80 -4.44 -8.62
C GLU A 244 26.02 -3.43 -9.75
N SER A 245 24.97 -2.72 -10.16
CA SER A 245 25.04 -1.65 -11.15
C SER A 245 25.96 -0.51 -10.71
N ASP A 246 25.83 -0.06 -9.46
CA ASP A 246 26.62 1.04 -8.89
C ASP A 246 28.11 0.67 -8.79
N ILE A 247 28.44 -0.59 -8.45
CA ILE A 247 29.80 -1.13 -8.42
C ILE A 247 30.39 -1.24 -9.83
N LEU A 248 29.58 -1.64 -10.82
CA LEU A 248 30.01 -1.69 -12.22
C LEU A 248 30.22 -0.28 -12.81
N ALA A 249 29.41 0.68 -12.39
CA ALA A 249 29.46 2.08 -12.80
C ALA A 249 30.44 2.95 -11.98
N GLN A 250 31.08 2.40 -10.95
CA GLN A 250 31.94 3.11 -10.00
C GLN A 250 31.28 4.39 -9.46
N ALA A 251 30.04 4.28 -9.00
CA ALA A 251 29.24 5.44 -8.58
C ALA A 251 29.95 6.24 -7.45
N PRO A 252 30.08 7.57 -7.55
CA PRO A 252 30.73 8.41 -6.53
C PRO A 252 30.07 8.34 -5.15
N GLU A 253 28.79 7.98 -5.10
CA GLU A 253 28.00 7.78 -3.86
C GLU A 253 28.52 6.59 -3.02
N LEU A 254 29.36 5.74 -3.59
CA LEU A 254 30.03 4.65 -2.89
C LEU A 254 31.22 5.16 -2.03
N GLU A 255 31.64 6.43 -2.14
CA GLU A 255 32.75 7.05 -1.37
C GLU A 255 32.26 7.94 -0.19
N LEU A 256 33.09 8.23 0.82
CA LEU A 256 32.75 9.02 2.03
C LEU A 256 33.16 10.51 1.91
N ALA A 257 32.28 11.48 2.22
CA ALA A 257 32.55 12.94 2.18
C ALA A 257 32.09 13.72 3.46
N PRO A 258 32.80 14.80 3.91
CA PRO A 258 32.50 15.53 5.15
C PRO A 258 31.70 16.86 4.98
N PRO A 259 30.99 17.38 6.01
CA PRO A 259 30.08 18.54 5.89
C PRO A 259 30.59 19.87 6.54
N PRO A 260 30.16 21.06 6.05
CA PRO A 260 30.30 22.33 6.79
C PRO A 260 28.99 23.14 6.98
N ALA A 261 29.08 24.13 7.89
CA ALA A 261 28.03 24.89 8.59
C ALA A 261 27.37 26.09 7.83
N ARG A 262 26.18 26.51 8.30
CA ARG A 262 25.27 27.55 7.75
C ARG A 262 25.26 28.84 8.60
N ALA A 263 25.01 30.00 7.96
CA ALA A 263 24.63 31.26 8.60
C ALA A 263 23.47 31.95 7.83
N GLN A 264 22.58 32.63 8.55
CA GLN A 264 21.26 33.19 8.18
C GLN A 264 21.31 34.70 7.85
N ARG A 265 20.29 35.25 7.14
CA ARG A 265 19.72 36.61 7.34
C ARG A 265 18.39 36.86 6.58
N SER A 266 17.64 37.85 7.10
CA SER A 266 16.20 38.19 6.99
C SER A 266 15.73 39.01 5.74
N PRO A 267 14.40 39.21 5.53
CA PRO A 267 13.77 39.58 4.24
C PRO A 267 13.05 40.96 4.16
N ALA A 268 12.59 41.35 2.96
CA ALA A 268 11.68 42.47 2.62
C ALA A 268 10.96 42.22 1.24
N PRO A 269 9.85 42.89 0.83
CA PRO A 269 8.61 42.24 0.33
C PRO A 269 8.17 42.45 -1.16
N VAL A 270 7.58 41.36 -1.72
CA VAL A 270 6.44 41.06 -2.67
C VAL A 270 5.86 41.98 -3.78
N SER A 271 5.61 41.38 -4.98
CA SER A 271 4.32 41.36 -5.76
C SER A 271 4.37 40.51 -7.09
N ASP A 272 3.40 39.57 -7.20
CA ASP A 272 2.54 39.05 -8.31
C ASP A 272 2.97 38.15 -9.52
N THR A 273 2.29 36.97 -9.53
CA THR A 273 1.80 35.97 -10.56
C THR A 273 2.62 35.46 -11.77
N TRP A 274 2.91 34.13 -11.80
CA TRP A 274 3.36 33.26 -12.91
C TRP A 274 2.94 31.79 -12.66
N PRO A 275 2.68 30.95 -13.69
CA PRO A 275 2.61 31.30 -15.09
C PRO A 275 1.30 31.92 -15.54
N PRO A 276 1.33 32.69 -16.63
CA PRO A 276 0.21 33.44 -17.14
C PRO A 276 -0.78 32.47 -17.79
N ARG A 277 -2.00 32.98 -17.95
CA ARG A 277 -2.84 32.62 -19.09
C ARG A 277 -2.00 32.69 -20.38
N PRO A 278 -1.82 31.61 -21.15
CA PRO A 278 -1.37 31.74 -22.52
C PRO A 278 -2.42 32.56 -23.27
N ALA A 279 -2.03 33.73 -23.76
CA ALA A 279 -2.83 34.47 -24.72
C ALA A 279 -2.65 33.79 -26.09
N ALA A 280 -3.67 33.02 -26.50
CA ALA A 280 -3.77 32.31 -27.78
C ALA A 280 -2.63 31.30 -28.10
N PRO A 281 -2.88 30.28 -28.92
CA PRO A 281 -1.81 29.41 -29.43
C PRO A 281 -0.92 30.26 -30.35
N ILE A 282 0.30 30.54 -29.92
CA ILE A 282 1.37 31.03 -30.79
C ILE A 282 2.05 29.77 -31.32
N GLU A 283 2.00 29.55 -32.64
CA GLU A 283 2.83 28.56 -33.30
C GLU A 283 4.30 28.82 -32.92
N PRO A 284 5.04 27.83 -32.38
CA PRO A 284 6.45 28.02 -32.13
C PRO A 284 7.14 28.41 -33.44
N PRO A 285 8.09 29.37 -33.44
CA PRO A 285 8.86 29.66 -34.64
C PRO A 285 9.55 28.36 -35.11
N PRO A 286 9.63 28.12 -36.43
CA PRO A 286 10.27 26.92 -36.94
C PRO A 286 11.76 26.98 -36.57
N LEU A 287 12.15 26.26 -35.53
CA LEU A 287 13.51 25.71 -35.45
C LEU A 287 13.70 24.89 -36.72
N GLU A 288 14.87 25.02 -37.35
CA GLU A 288 15.19 24.27 -38.58
C GLU A 288 14.78 22.80 -38.40
N PRO A 289 14.11 22.19 -39.40
CA PRO A 289 13.51 20.87 -39.23
C PRO A 289 14.61 19.88 -38.82
N GLU A 290 14.54 19.40 -37.57
CA GLU A 290 15.43 18.34 -37.12
C GLU A 290 15.34 17.17 -38.11
N PRO A 291 16.48 16.58 -38.51
CA PRO A 291 16.47 15.44 -39.41
C PRO A 291 15.70 14.27 -38.79
N PHE A 292 14.55 13.94 -39.36
CA PHE A 292 13.76 12.77 -39.01
C PHE A 292 14.19 11.59 -39.89
N VAL A 293 14.92 10.64 -39.30
CA VAL A 293 15.62 9.58 -40.04
C VAL A 293 15.26 8.19 -39.51
N GLY A 294 15.06 7.22 -40.40
CA GLY A 294 14.98 5.79 -40.07
C GLY A 294 13.72 5.33 -39.34
N ARG A 295 12.67 6.16 -39.30
CA ARG A 295 11.41 5.90 -38.54
C ARG A 295 10.15 5.88 -39.39
N ASP A 296 10.30 5.76 -40.71
CA ASP A 296 9.18 5.78 -41.66
C ASP A 296 8.21 4.60 -41.44
N ALA A 297 8.72 3.42 -41.07
CA ALA A 297 7.90 2.24 -40.82
C ALA A 297 7.02 2.44 -39.58
N GLU A 298 7.58 2.94 -38.49
CA GLU A 298 6.88 3.24 -37.25
C GLU A 298 5.84 4.35 -37.44
N LEU A 299 6.20 5.44 -38.12
CA LEU A 299 5.27 6.52 -38.46
C LEU A 299 4.13 6.02 -39.37
N THR A 300 4.44 5.16 -40.34
CA THR A 300 3.43 4.54 -41.22
C THR A 300 2.46 3.66 -40.42
N ARG A 301 2.93 2.90 -39.42
CA ARG A 301 2.05 2.10 -38.56
C ARG A 301 1.09 2.97 -37.74
N LEU A 302 1.57 4.09 -37.19
CA LEU A 302 0.75 5.03 -36.43
C LEU A 302 -0.28 5.75 -37.32
N THR A 303 0.14 6.27 -38.48
CA THR A 303 -0.78 6.91 -39.44
C THR A 303 -1.80 5.94 -40.03
N THR A 304 -1.41 4.69 -40.31
CA THR A 304 -2.35 3.63 -40.74
C THR A 304 -3.39 3.35 -39.65
N SER A 305 -3.03 3.41 -38.36
CA SER A 305 -3.98 3.26 -37.26
C SER A 305 -5.04 4.38 -37.25
N ALA A 306 -4.62 5.61 -37.56
CA ALA A 306 -5.51 6.76 -37.73
C ALA A 306 -6.48 6.57 -38.91
N SER A 307 -6.02 6.01 -40.03
CA SER A 307 -6.89 5.77 -41.21
C SER A 307 -8.02 4.75 -40.98
N ARG A 308 -7.93 3.94 -39.91
CA ARG A 308 -8.95 2.96 -39.50
C ARG A 308 -10.01 3.54 -38.54
N THR A 309 -9.94 4.81 -38.17
CA THR A 309 -10.80 5.36 -37.11
C THR A 309 -12.22 5.67 -37.58
N GLY A 310 -13.13 4.75 -37.28
CA GLY A 310 -14.56 5.05 -37.06
C GLY A 310 -14.96 5.08 -35.57
N ARG A 311 -14.01 4.77 -34.66
CA ARG A 311 -14.18 4.53 -33.21
C ARG A 311 -12.87 4.85 -32.47
N PHE A 312 -12.88 4.77 -31.13
CA PHE A 312 -11.71 4.98 -30.27
C PHE A 312 -10.62 3.94 -30.54
N GLN A 313 -9.38 4.39 -30.71
CA GLN A 313 -8.21 3.56 -30.96
C GLN A 313 -7.08 3.97 -30.03
N VAL A 314 -6.24 3.00 -29.66
CA VAL A 314 -5.07 3.22 -28.80
C VAL A 314 -3.83 2.73 -29.52
N ALA A 315 -2.76 3.53 -29.48
CA ALA A 315 -1.43 3.12 -29.85
C ALA A 315 -0.48 3.30 -28.66
N VAL A 316 0.46 2.36 -28.48
CA VAL A 316 1.46 2.41 -27.42
C VAL A 316 2.84 2.44 -28.06
N VAL A 317 3.61 3.49 -27.77
CA VAL A 317 4.98 3.69 -28.25
C VAL A 317 5.95 3.42 -27.11
N THR A 318 6.78 2.40 -27.27
CA THR A 318 7.76 2.00 -26.24
C THR A 318 9.18 2.22 -26.73
N GLY A 319 10.10 2.54 -25.82
CA GLY A 319 11.51 2.70 -26.17
C GLY A 319 12.31 3.29 -25.02
N VAL A 320 13.62 3.07 -25.04
CA VAL A 320 14.55 3.64 -24.05
C VAL A 320 14.56 5.17 -24.06
N ALA A 321 15.13 5.79 -23.03
CA ALA A 321 15.39 7.23 -23.01
C ALA A 321 16.21 7.63 -24.26
N GLY A 322 15.86 8.74 -24.90
CA GLY A 322 16.53 9.22 -26.12
C GLY A 322 16.22 8.46 -27.41
N ALA A 323 15.35 7.44 -27.40
CA ALA A 323 15.01 6.65 -28.60
C ALA A 323 14.25 7.41 -29.71
N GLY A 324 13.81 8.65 -29.45
CA GLY A 324 13.07 9.49 -30.41
C GLY A 324 11.54 9.39 -30.33
N LYS A 325 10.98 8.97 -29.18
CA LYS A 325 9.51 8.84 -28.98
C LYS A 325 8.78 10.15 -29.22
N THR A 326 9.21 11.23 -28.57
CA THR A 326 8.61 12.57 -28.72
C THR A 326 8.76 13.11 -30.14
N THR A 327 9.91 12.92 -30.79
CA THR A 327 10.13 13.31 -32.19
C THR A 327 9.16 12.58 -33.14
N LEU A 328 8.94 11.28 -32.93
CA LEU A 328 7.97 10.49 -33.70
C LEU A 328 6.54 11.01 -33.51
N LEU A 329 6.16 11.38 -32.29
CA LEU A 329 4.83 11.95 -32.01
C LEU A 329 4.63 13.32 -32.65
N ARG A 330 5.61 14.23 -32.56
CA ARG A 330 5.54 15.53 -33.24
C ARG A 330 5.34 15.37 -34.74
N GLN A 331 6.03 14.40 -35.35
CA GLN A 331 5.86 14.14 -36.78
C GLN A 331 4.50 13.50 -37.12
N LEU A 332 3.95 12.69 -36.22
CA LEU A 332 2.58 12.19 -36.35
C LEU A 332 1.55 13.33 -36.22
N GLU A 333 1.72 14.22 -35.25
CA GLU A 333 0.86 15.38 -35.01
C GLU A 333 0.87 16.32 -36.20
N SER A 334 2.05 16.68 -36.73
CA SER A 334 2.18 17.51 -37.93
C SER A 334 1.47 16.88 -39.14
N ARG A 335 1.68 15.58 -39.37
CA ARG A 335 1.10 14.87 -40.52
C ARG A 335 -0.41 14.73 -40.42
N LEU A 336 -0.94 14.35 -39.26
CA LEU A 336 -2.39 14.23 -39.05
C LEU A 336 -3.08 15.60 -38.97
N GLY A 337 -2.41 16.61 -38.42
CA GLY A 337 -2.88 18.00 -38.42
C GLY A 337 -3.05 18.54 -39.84
N ALA A 338 -2.09 18.27 -40.73
CA ALA A 338 -2.21 18.59 -42.17
C ALA A 338 -3.39 17.84 -42.85
N ASP A 339 -3.73 16.65 -42.36
CA ASP A 339 -4.90 15.87 -42.80
C ASP A 339 -6.22 16.31 -42.10
N GLY A 340 -6.21 17.41 -41.33
CA GLY A 340 -7.39 18.01 -40.70
C GLY A 340 -7.78 17.42 -39.34
N TRP A 341 -6.89 16.69 -38.67
CA TRP A 341 -7.11 16.21 -37.31
C TRP A 341 -6.93 17.34 -36.28
N THR A 342 -7.75 17.32 -35.23
CA THR A 342 -7.48 18.14 -34.04
C THR A 342 -6.47 17.41 -33.16
N THR A 343 -5.34 18.03 -32.87
CA THR A 343 -4.25 17.41 -32.09
C THR A 343 -4.11 18.10 -30.73
N ALA A 344 -3.94 17.32 -29.67
CA ALA A 344 -3.60 17.83 -28.34
C ALA A 344 -2.69 16.86 -27.60
N SER A 345 -1.71 17.42 -26.90
CA SER A 345 -0.61 16.67 -26.28
C SER A 345 -0.52 17.05 -24.81
N GLY A 346 -0.19 16.07 -23.97
CA GLY A 346 0.11 16.28 -22.56
C GLY A 346 1.22 15.36 -22.11
N ALA A 347 2.13 15.87 -21.30
CA ALA A 347 3.26 15.12 -20.76
C ALA A 347 3.06 14.83 -19.27
N CYS A 348 3.38 13.61 -18.85
CA CYS A 348 3.51 13.28 -17.44
C CYS A 348 4.88 13.78 -16.96
N PRO A 349 4.95 14.80 -16.09
CA PRO A 349 6.22 15.35 -15.65
C PRO A 349 6.88 14.44 -14.60
N ASP A 350 8.22 14.39 -14.60
CA ASP A 350 9.05 13.70 -13.60
C ASP A 350 9.08 14.38 -12.22
N SER A 351 8.33 15.47 -12.04
CA SER A 351 8.38 16.28 -10.82
C SER A 351 7.07 16.21 -10.03
N SER A 352 7.19 16.08 -8.70
CA SER A 352 6.08 16.30 -7.78
C SER A 352 5.70 17.79 -7.65
N ALA A 353 6.25 18.64 -8.51
CA ALA A 353 6.02 20.08 -8.52
C ALA A 353 4.78 20.46 -9.35
N THR A 354 4.20 19.53 -10.11
CA THR A 354 2.96 19.77 -10.84
C THR A 354 1.76 19.17 -10.11
N PRO A 355 0.57 19.78 -10.27
CA PRO A 355 -0.63 19.19 -9.70
C PRO A 355 -1.03 17.85 -10.34
N PRO A 356 -1.74 16.96 -9.61
CA PRO A 356 -2.21 15.69 -10.15
C PRO A 356 -3.10 15.86 -11.39
N GLY A 357 -2.98 14.97 -12.37
CA GLY A 357 -3.74 15.03 -13.61
C GLY A 357 -3.17 16.00 -14.65
N TRP A 358 -1.95 16.51 -14.48
CA TRP A 358 -1.38 17.60 -15.29
C TRP A 358 -1.43 17.35 -16.80
N ALA A 359 -1.09 16.15 -17.26
CA ALA A 359 -1.14 15.82 -18.68
C ALA A 359 -2.54 16.03 -19.29
N TRP A 360 -3.60 15.77 -18.52
CA TRP A 360 -4.97 16.06 -18.93
C TRP A 360 -5.29 17.55 -18.88
N VAL A 361 -4.73 18.29 -17.94
CA VAL A 361 -4.84 19.76 -17.89
C VAL A 361 -4.28 20.37 -19.18
N GLU A 362 -3.11 19.92 -19.64
CA GLU A 362 -2.48 20.39 -20.88
C GLU A 362 -3.34 20.10 -22.12
N ILE A 363 -3.82 18.85 -22.24
CA ILE A 363 -4.71 18.43 -23.32
C ILE A 363 -6.00 19.26 -23.32
N LEU A 364 -6.65 19.41 -22.15
CA LEU A 364 -7.90 20.14 -22.04
C LEU A 364 -7.72 21.63 -22.31
N ARG A 365 -6.67 22.27 -21.79
CA ARG A 365 -6.37 23.69 -22.07
C ARG A 365 -6.18 23.94 -23.57
N THR A 366 -5.45 23.07 -24.24
CA THR A 366 -5.24 23.12 -25.70
C THR A 366 -6.56 23.06 -26.45
N LEU A 367 -7.39 22.05 -26.15
CA LEU A 367 -8.68 21.85 -26.82
C LEU A 367 -9.71 22.95 -26.49
N ILE A 368 -9.72 23.44 -25.25
CA ILE A 368 -10.62 24.52 -24.81
C ILE A 368 -10.23 25.84 -25.47
N GLY A 369 -8.94 26.11 -25.65
CA GLY A 369 -8.46 27.27 -26.41
C GLY A 369 -8.97 27.27 -27.86
N MET A 370 -9.14 26.08 -28.46
CA MET A 370 -9.63 25.93 -29.83
C MET A 370 -11.16 25.92 -29.94
N THR A 371 -11.86 25.33 -28.97
CA THR A 371 -13.29 24.99 -29.13
C THR A 371 -14.22 25.63 -28.09
N GLY A 372 -13.67 26.20 -27.02
CA GLY A 372 -14.38 26.65 -25.81
C GLY A 372 -14.76 25.50 -24.87
N ALA A 373 -14.90 25.79 -23.57
CA ALA A 373 -15.28 24.78 -22.56
C ALA A 373 -16.78 24.42 -22.58
N GLY A 374 -17.65 25.31 -23.07
CA GLY A 374 -19.09 25.09 -23.18
C GLY A 374 -19.77 24.73 -21.86
N GLU A 375 -20.70 23.78 -21.90
CA GLU A 375 -21.45 23.29 -20.74
C GLU A 375 -20.58 22.56 -19.69
N TYR A 376 -19.36 22.14 -20.06
CA TYR A 376 -18.46 21.39 -19.19
C TYR A 376 -17.57 22.27 -18.32
N ALA A 377 -17.62 23.61 -18.47
CA ALA A 377 -16.72 24.54 -17.79
C ALA A 377 -16.71 24.36 -16.26
N GLN A 378 -17.89 24.25 -15.63
CA GLN A 378 -17.98 24.03 -14.18
C GLN A 378 -17.49 22.65 -13.74
N LEU A 379 -17.76 21.62 -14.54
CA LEU A 379 -17.38 20.23 -14.20
C LEU A 379 -15.89 19.95 -14.42
N LEU A 380 -15.23 20.68 -15.32
CA LEU A 380 -13.79 20.60 -15.57
C LEU A 380 -12.97 21.54 -14.68
N ALA A 381 -13.62 22.45 -13.95
CA ALA A 381 -12.97 23.42 -13.07
C ALA A 381 -11.96 22.78 -12.09
N PRO A 382 -12.21 21.61 -11.46
CA PRO A 382 -11.23 20.99 -10.57
C PRO A 382 -9.87 20.67 -11.24
N LEU A 383 -9.84 20.41 -12.54
CA LEU A 383 -8.59 20.22 -13.29
C LEU A 383 -8.00 21.56 -13.74
N LEU A 384 -8.85 22.49 -14.17
CA LEU A 384 -8.43 23.70 -14.90
C LEU A 384 -8.19 24.93 -14.02
N ASP A 385 -8.80 24.99 -12.84
CA ASP A 385 -8.77 26.11 -11.90
C ASP A 385 -8.33 25.62 -10.51
N ASP A 386 -7.12 26.04 -10.11
CA ASP A 386 -6.52 25.67 -8.82
C ASP A 386 -7.26 26.28 -7.61
N ALA A 387 -8.10 27.30 -7.84
CA ALA A 387 -8.93 27.98 -6.85
C ALA A 387 -10.41 27.58 -6.90
N ALA A 388 -10.76 26.54 -7.66
CA ALA A 388 -12.13 26.03 -7.71
C ALA A 388 -12.64 25.66 -6.29
N PRO A 389 -13.90 26.00 -5.95
CA PRO A 389 -14.46 25.67 -4.64
C PRO A 389 -14.47 24.15 -4.41
N ASP A 390 -14.42 23.75 -3.14
CA ASP A 390 -14.49 22.34 -2.75
C ASP A 390 -15.76 21.70 -3.35
N PRO A 391 -15.65 20.53 -3.99
CA PRO A 391 -16.83 19.83 -4.48
C PRO A 391 -17.74 19.49 -3.29
N ASP A 392 -19.07 19.64 -3.48
CA ASP A 392 -20.08 19.17 -2.52
C ASP A 392 -19.75 17.74 -2.07
N GLU A 393 -19.94 17.46 -0.77
CA GLU A 393 -19.41 16.39 0.10
C GLU A 393 -19.39 14.92 -0.41
N ASP A 394 -19.80 14.64 -1.65
CA ASP A 394 -19.75 13.32 -2.30
C ASP A 394 -18.38 13.07 -2.98
N GLU A 395 -17.39 12.82 -2.12
CA GLU A 395 -15.98 12.61 -2.48
C GLU A 395 -15.74 11.31 -3.28
N ALA A 396 -16.57 10.28 -3.09
CA ALA A 396 -16.41 8.99 -3.76
C ALA A 396 -16.88 8.99 -5.21
N SER A 397 -17.85 9.84 -5.60
CA SER A 397 -18.36 9.89 -6.98
C SER A 397 -17.94 11.14 -7.76
N GLY A 398 -17.37 12.15 -7.09
CA GLY A 398 -16.85 13.36 -7.72
C GLY A 398 -15.76 13.09 -8.77
N GLY A 399 -14.82 12.18 -8.49
CA GLY A 399 -13.79 11.74 -9.46
C GLY A 399 -14.40 11.17 -10.74
N PHE A 400 -15.42 10.31 -10.62
CA PHE A 400 -16.13 9.78 -11.77
C PHE A 400 -16.88 10.86 -12.56
N ARG A 401 -17.56 11.80 -11.88
CA ARG A 401 -18.24 12.92 -12.56
C ARG A 401 -17.25 13.75 -13.36
N LEU A 402 -16.07 14.02 -12.79
CA LEU A 402 -14.97 14.69 -13.47
C LEU A 402 -14.51 13.89 -14.70
N HIS A 403 -14.27 12.58 -14.56
CA HIS A 403 -13.85 11.73 -15.69
C HIS A 403 -14.90 11.69 -16.81
N ARG A 404 -16.19 11.60 -16.46
CA ARG A 404 -17.30 11.65 -17.42
C ARG A 404 -17.40 13.01 -18.10
N ALA A 405 -17.14 14.11 -17.39
CA ALA A 405 -17.08 15.44 -17.98
C ALA A 405 -15.93 15.55 -19.00
N VAL A 406 -14.74 15.02 -18.67
CA VAL A 406 -13.62 14.92 -19.61
C VAL A 406 -14.02 14.11 -20.85
N GLY A 407 -14.57 12.90 -20.66
CA GLY A 407 -15.02 12.06 -21.77
C GLY A 407 -16.12 12.70 -22.62
N GLY A 408 -17.11 13.34 -21.99
CA GLY A 408 -18.20 14.05 -22.67
C GLY A 408 -17.70 15.24 -23.49
N TYR A 409 -16.77 16.01 -22.92
CA TYR A 409 -16.11 17.11 -23.61
C TYR A 409 -15.30 16.62 -24.83
N LEU A 410 -14.43 15.61 -24.64
CA LEU A 410 -13.63 15.01 -25.72
C LEU A 410 -14.52 14.39 -26.82
N ALA A 411 -15.61 13.72 -26.45
CA ALA A 411 -16.59 13.23 -27.41
C ALA A 411 -17.25 14.38 -28.18
N GLY A 412 -17.49 15.51 -27.52
CA GLY A 412 -18.00 16.75 -28.14
C GLY A 412 -17.05 17.34 -29.17
N VAL A 413 -15.75 17.37 -28.87
CA VAL A 413 -14.70 17.76 -29.83
C VAL A 413 -14.67 16.77 -31.01
N ALA A 414 -14.68 15.46 -30.72
CA ALA A 414 -14.63 14.39 -31.72
C ALA A 414 -15.86 14.31 -32.65
N ARG A 415 -16.97 14.99 -32.30
CA ARG A 415 -18.12 15.16 -33.21
C ARG A 415 -17.83 16.13 -34.36
N ARG A 416 -16.89 17.07 -34.17
CA ARG A 416 -16.52 18.08 -35.19
C ARG A 416 -15.50 17.54 -36.20
N GLY A 417 -14.67 16.59 -35.79
CA GLY A 417 -13.61 15.98 -36.60
C GLY A 417 -12.85 14.91 -35.82
N PRO A 418 -11.95 14.16 -36.47
CA PRO A 418 -11.12 13.19 -35.77
C PRO A 418 -10.11 13.89 -34.85
N VAL A 419 -9.84 13.28 -33.69
CA VAL A 419 -8.96 13.85 -32.65
C VAL A 419 -7.79 12.92 -32.39
N LEU A 420 -6.58 13.47 -32.37
CA LEU A 420 -5.36 12.83 -31.88
C LEU A 420 -5.06 13.36 -30.48
N LEU A 421 -4.99 12.46 -29.52
CA LEU A 421 -4.52 12.73 -28.16
C LEU A 421 -3.18 12.04 -27.95
N THR A 422 -2.16 12.76 -27.51
CA THR A 422 -0.86 12.18 -27.14
C THR A 422 -0.63 12.36 -25.64
N LEU A 423 -0.32 11.24 -24.97
CA LEU A 423 0.03 11.20 -23.55
C LEU A 423 1.47 10.71 -23.43
N GLU A 424 2.39 11.62 -23.12
CA GLU A 424 3.82 11.32 -23.07
C GLU A 424 4.28 10.88 -21.68
N ASP A 425 5.25 9.97 -21.66
CA ASP A 425 6.00 9.56 -20.48
C ASP A 425 5.15 8.95 -19.34
N LEU A 426 4.26 8.01 -19.69
CA LEU A 426 3.32 7.33 -18.75
C LEU A 426 3.99 6.71 -17.49
N HIS A 427 5.28 6.41 -17.54
CA HIS A 427 6.06 5.92 -16.40
C HIS A 427 6.14 6.92 -15.23
N TRP A 428 5.81 8.19 -15.47
CA TRP A 428 5.67 9.24 -14.45
C TRP A 428 4.22 9.62 -14.15
N ALA A 429 3.23 8.89 -14.68
CA ALA A 429 1.82 9.24 -14.48
C ALA A 429 1.36 9.08 -13.03
N ASP A 430 0.69 10.11 -12.50
CA ASP A 430 0.00 10.10 -11.21
C ASP A 430 -1.32 9.30 -11.25
N ASP A 431 -1.90 8.98 -10.08
CA ASP A 431 -3.11 8.17 -9.97
C ASP A 431 -4.31 8.80 -10.69
N GLN A 432 -4.44 10.13 -10.67
CA GLN A 432 -5.55 10.81 -11.35
C GLN A 432 -5.39 10.76 -12.87
N THR A 433 -4.16 10.88 -13.38
CA THR A 433 -3.83 10.67 -14.79
C THR A 433 -4.15 9.25 -15.23
N LEU A 434 -3.75 8.25 -14.43
CA LEU A 434 -4.00 6.82 -14.70
C LEU A 434 -5.50 6.47 -14.61
N ALA A 435 -6.22 7.04 -13.65
CA ALA A 435 -7.66 6.80 -13.48
C ALA A 435 -8.46 7.32 -14.69
N LEU A 436 -8.16 8.54 -15.16
CA LEU A 436 -8.73 9.08 -16.39
C LEU A 436 -8.41 8.20 -17.60
N LEU A 437 -7.14 7.80 -17.76
CA LEU A 437 -6.69 6.94 -18.85
C LEU A 437 -7.45 5.60 -18.87
N ARG A 438 -7.70 5.01 -17.70
CA ARG A 438 -8.48 3.77 -17.55
C ARG A 438 -9.96 3.96 -17.92
N ALA A 439 -10.54 5.13 -17.64
CA ALA A 439 -11.95 5.42 -17.92
C ALA A 439 -12.25 5.70 -19.40
N LEU A 440 -11.32 6.34 -20.12
CA LEU A 440 -11.53 6.84 -21.50
C LEU A 440 -12.05 5.81 -22.52
N PRO A 441 -11.54 4.56 -22.57
CA PRO A 441 -12.04 3.58 -23.54
C PRO A 441 -13.55 3.37 -23.49
N SER A 442 -14.13 3.38 -22.28
CA SER A 442 -15.58 3.23 -22.07
C SER A 442 -16.34 4.50 -22.48
N LEU A 443 -15.80 5.68 -22.14
CA LEU A 443 -16.43 6.98 -22.37
C LEU A 443 -16.39 7.40 -23.85
N LEU A 444 -15.38 6.95 -24.59
CA LEU A 444 -15.12 7.38 -25.97
C LEU A 444 -15.31 6.26 -27.00
N ALA A 445 -15.83 5.09 -26.63
CA ALA A 445 -15.89 3.89 -27.49
C ALA A 445 -16.39 4.15 -28.93
N THR A 446 -17.35 5.07 -29.12
CA THR A 446 -17.93 5.43 -30.43
C THR A 446 -17.35 6.70 -31.06
N SER A 447 -16.41 7.37 -30.39
CA SER A 447 -15.80 8.63 -30.80
C SER A 447 -14.60 8.41 -31.72
N ARG A 448 -14.37 9.31 -32.68
CA ARG A 448 -13.23 9.24 -33.62
C ARG A 448 -11.96 9.81 -32.97
N VAL A 449 -11.40 9.06 -32.03
CA VAL A 449 -10.23 9.48 -31.25
C VAL A 449 -9.12 8.43 -31.38
N LEU A 450 -7.92 8.88 -31.73
CA LEU A 450 -6.68 8.12 -31.62
C LEU A 450 -5.93 8.62 -30.38
N LEU A 451 -5.76 7.75 -29.39
CA LEU A 451 -4.93 8.00 -28.23
C LEU A 451 -3.58 7.32 -28.42
N VAL A 452 -2.49 8.08 -28.37
CA VAL A 452 -1.12 7.54 -28.41
C VAL A 452 -0.46 7.76 -27.06
N VAL A 453 0.02 6.68 -26.45
CA VAL A 453 0.67 6.71 -25.14
C VAL A 453 2.14 6.33 -25.30
N THR A 454 3.06 7.10 -24.71
CA THR A 454 4.49 6.75 -24.69
C THR A 454 4.92 6.27 -23.32
N CYS A 455 5.77 5.24 -23.26
CA CYS A 455 6.31 4.75 -22.00
C CYS A 455 7.67 4.06 -22.16
N ARG A 456 8.33 3.83 -21.01
CA ARG A 456 9.57 3.06 -20.90
C ARG A 456 9.24 1.76 -20.18
N GLU A 457 9.19 0.64 -20.89
CA GLU A 457 8.74 -0.65 -20.32
C GLU A 457 9.55 -1.08 -19.09
N SER A 458 10.83 -0.71 -19.01
CA SER A 458 11.71 -1.02 -17.86
C SER A 458 11.44 -0.20 -16.60
N GLU A 459 10.68 0.89 -16.70
CA GLU A 459 10.43 1.85 -15.60
C GLU A 459 8.97 1.84 -15.13
N LEU A 460 8.15 0.88 -15.61
CA LEU A 460 6.75 0.78 -15.24
C LEU A 460 6.56 0.11 -13.88
N ASP A 461 5.72 0.70 -13.03
CA ASP A 461 5.22 0.07 -11.81
C ASP A 461 4.02 -0.87 -12.10
N ASP A 462 3.55 -1.57 -11.06
CA ASP A 462 2.40 -2.49 -11.17
C ASP A 462 1.12 -1.79 -11.61
N ARG A 463 0.91 -0.52 -11.22
CA ARG A 463 -0.32 0.24 -11.51
C ARG A 463 -0.37 0.64 -12.98
N GLN A 464 0.72 1.20 -13.49
CA GLN A 464 0.86 1.59 -14.88
C GLN A 464 0.76 0.34 -15.77
N SER A 465 1.36 -0.77 -15.33
CA SER A 465 1.25 -2.08 -15.99
C SER A 465 -0.21 -2.57 -16.03
N ASP A 466 -0.97 -2.45 -14.93
CA ASP A 466 -2.39 -2.81 -14.86
C ASP A 466 -3.24 -1.94 -15.81
N VAL A 467 -2.96 -0.63 -15.94
CA VAL A 467 -3.64 0.24 -16.93
C VAL A 467 -3.31 -0.19 -18.36
N LEU A 468 -2.03 -0.42 -18.67
CA LEU A 468 -1.63 -0.90 -20.00
C LEU A 468 -2.23 -2.28 -20.32
N ALA A 469 -2.38 -3.16 -19.33
CA ALA A 469 -3.05 -4.45 -19.49
C ALA A 469 -4.56 -4.29 -19.77
N SER A 470 -5.22 -3.31 -19.15
CA SER A 470 -6.61 -2.93 -19.49
C SER A 470 -6.71 -2.45 -20.94
N LEU A 471 -5.82 -1.55 -21.37
CA LEU A 471 -5.78 -1.04 -22.74
C LEU A 471 -5.43 -2.14 -23.76
N ALA A 472 -4.64 -3.15 -23.39
CA ALA A 472 -4.30 -4.28 -24.25
C ALA A 472 -5.53 -5.05 -24.77
N ARG A 473 -6.63 -5.05 -24.01
CA ARG A 473 -7.91 -5.69 -24.41
C ARG A 473 -8.56 -5.03 -25.62
N LEU A 474 -8.18 -3.79 -25.95
CA LEU A 474 -8.65 -3.06 -27.13
C LEU A 474 -7.89 -3.43 -28.41
N GLY A 475 -6.86 -4.29 -28.31
CA GLY A 475 -5.95 -4.60 -29.42
C GLY A 475 -5.14 -3.38 -29.89
N PRO A 476 -4.43 -2.66 -28.99
CA PRO A 476 -3.73 -1.44 -29.34
C PRO A 476 -2.59 -1.68 -30.33
N VAL A 477 -2.31 -0.69 -31.18
CA VAL A 477 -1.14 -0.73 -32.06
C VAL A 477 0.12 -0.52 -31.24
N ARG A 478 0.99 -1.53 -31.17
CA ARG A 478 2.26 -1.45 -30.44
C ARG A 478 3.41 -1.10 -31.38
N VAL A 479 4.15 -0.06 -31.03
CA VAL A 479 5.30 0.45 -31.77
C VAL A 479 6.50 0.53 -30.84
N GLY A 480 7.42 -0.43 -30.93
CA GLY A 480 8.67 -0.40 -30.18
C GLY A 480 9.76 0.31 -30.97
N LEU A 481 10.46 1.24 -30.32
CA LEU A 481 11.58 1.98 -30.88
C LEU A 481 12.90 1.36 -30.39
N SER A 482 13.57 0.63 -31.29
CA SER A 482 14.97 0.18 -31.12
C SER A 482 15.96 1.29 -31.50
N GLY A 483 17.27 1.05 -31.34
CA GLY A 483 18.29 1.89 -31.98
C GLY A 483 18.10 1.98 -33.49
N LEU A 484 18.54 3.09 -34.08
CA LEU A 484 18.57 3.31 -35.52
C LEU A 484 19.51 2.32 -36.18
N ASP A 485 19.16 1.90 -37.40
CA ASP A 485 20.06 1.08 -38.20
C ASP A 485 21.31 1.89 -38.65
N PRO A 486 22.42 1.22 -39.03
CA PRO A 486 23.66 1.91 -39.38
C PRO A 486 23.52 2.94 -40.52
N LYS A 487 22.59 2.73 -41.48
CA LYS A 487 22.37 3.69 -42.57
C LYS A 487 21.66 4.94 -42.05
N ALA A 488 20.64 4.75 -41.23
CA ALA A 488 19.95 5.84 -40.54
C ALA A 488 20.88 6.61 -39.59
N VAL A 489 21.81 5.92 -38.92
CA VAL A 489 22.88 6.58 -38.13
C VAL A 489 23.80 7.39 -39.03
N ALA A 490 24.25 6.86 -40.17
CA ALA A 490 25.09 7.60 -41.11
C ALA A 490 24.40 8.87 -41.65
N GLU A 491 23.11 8.77 -41.98
CA GLU A 491 22.29 9.92 -42.39
C GLU A 491 22.12 10.95 -41.26
N LEU A 492 21.88 10.49 -40.03
CA LEU A 492 21.79 11.37 -38.86
C LEU A 492 23.14 12.07 -38.56
N VAL A 493 24.25 11.34 -38.70
CA VAL A 493 25.62 11.88 -38.54
C VAL A 493 25.88 12.96 -39.60
N LYS A 494 25.58 12.70 -40.87
CA LYS A 494 25.71 13.68 -41.97
C LYS A 494 24.85 14.92 -41.78
N ALA A 495 23.65 14.76 -41.22
CA ALA A 495 22.75 15.86 -40.99
C ALA A 495 23.11 16.68 -39.73
N THR A 496 23.87 16.11 -38.79
CA THR A 496 24.23 16.75 -37.52
C THR A 496 25.66 17.31 -37.53
N CYS A 497 26.57 16.68 -38.27
CA CYS A 497 27.99 17.06 -38.30
C CYS A 497 28.27 18.09 -39.39
N VAL A 498 29.11 19.07 -39.07
CA VAL A 498 29.59 20.07 -40.05
C VAL A 498 30.74 19.51 -40.92
N ARG A 499 31.37 18.41 -40.50
CA ARG A 499 32.52 17.78 -41.17
C ARG A 499 32.12 16.51 -41.93
N ASP A 500 32.88 16.19 -42.97
CA ASP A 500 32.84 14.86 -43.56
C ASP A 500 33.49 13.86 -42.61
N ILE A 501 32.70 12.88 -42.15
CA ILE A 501 33.12 11.77 -41.30
C ILE A 501 33.26 10.53 -42.20
N ASP A 502 34.34 9.77 -42.03
CA ASP A 502 34.58 8.53 -42.77
C ASP A 502 33.71 7.36 -42.25
N ASP A 503 33.57 6.32 -43.07
CA ASP A 503 32.71 5.17 -42.76
C ASP A 503 33.18 4.43 -41.48
N ASP A 504 34.48 4.38 -41.22
CA ASP A 504 35.08 3.76 -40.02
C ASP A 504 34.67 4.49 -38.73
N ALA A 505 34.63 5.82 -38.74
CA ALA A 505 34.15 6.62 -37.60
C ALA A 505 32.64 6.46 -37.39
N VAL A 506 31.84 6.33 -38.46
CA VAL A 506 30.40 6.05 -38.35
C VAL A 506 30.16 4.67 -37.72
N GLU A 507 30.92 3.65 -38.11
CA GLU A 507 30.83 2.29 -37.53
C GLU A 507 31.14 2.32 -36.02
N SER A 508 32.19 3.04 -35.62
CA SER A 508 32.53 3.26 -34.20
C SER A 508 31.42 3.98 -33.42
N ILE A 509 30.76 4.98 -34.02
CA ILE A 509 29.60 5.65 -33.41
C ILE A 509 28.43 4.67 -33.24
N VAL A 510 28.14 3.83 -34.23
CA VAL A 510 27.08 2.81 -34.15
C VAL A 510 27.35 1.83 -33.01
N GLU A 511 28.57 1.27 -32.94
CA GLU A 511 28.96 0.30 -31.90
C GLU A 511 28.84 0.88 -30.49
N ARG A 512 29.28 2.13 -30.30
CA ARG A 512 29.30 2.79 -28.98
C ARG A 512 27.92 3.25 -28.52
N THR A 513 27.07 3.66 -29.45
CA THR A 513 25.76 4.24 -29.13
C THR A 513 24.61 3.24 -29.18
N GLY A 514 24.84 2.06 -29.76
CA GLY A 514 23.78 1.09 -30.06
C GLY A 514 22.72 1.68 -30.99
N GLY A 515 23.05 2.71 -31.77
CA GLY A 515 22.12 3.43 -32.64
C GLY A 515 21.12 4.33 -31.91
N ASN A 516 21.28 4.63 -30.62
CA ASN A 516 20.38 5.53 -29.90
C ASN A 516 20.48 6.96 -30.48
N PRO A 517 19.41 7.55 -31.07
CA PRO A 517 19.48 8.84 -31.75
C PRO A 517 20.03 9.97 -30.88
N PHE A 518 19.61 10.05 -29.62
CA PHE A 518 20.12 11.04 -28.67
C PHE A 518 21.62 10.86 -28.45
N PHE A 519 22.06 9.62 -28.21
CA PHE A 519 23.48 9.36 -27.94
C PHE A 519 24.37 9.58 -29.18
N VAL A 520 23.87 9.26 -30.37
CA VAL A 520 24.54 9.57 -31.65
C VAL A 520 24.75 11.08 -31.77
N ARG A 521 23.70 11.89 -31.59
CA ARG A 521 23.80 13.36 -31.65
C ARG A 521 24.78 13.91 -30.63
N GLU A 522 24.72 13.44 -29.39
CA GLU A 522 25.60 13.90 -28.32
C GLU A 522 27.07 13.54 -28.56
N THR A 523 27.34 12.37 -29.14
CA THR A 523 28.69 11.96 -29.54
C THR A 523 29.21 12.84 -30.68
N VAL A 524 28.41 13.05 -31.73
CA VAL A 524 28.78 13.89 -32.88
C VAL A 524 29.02 15.35 -32.46
N ARG A 525 28.15 15.92 -31.64
CA ARG A 525 28.30 17.28 -31.11
C ARG A 525 29.59 17.45 -30.29
N LEU A 526 30.00 16.41 -29.54
CA LEU A 526 31.25 16.43 -28.80
C LEU A 526 32.47 16.31 -29.73
N LEU A 527 32.38 15.51 -30.81
CA LEU A 527 33.44 15.40 -31.82
C LEU A 527 33.69 16.72 -32.55
N ASP A 528 32.64 17.43 -32.97
CA ASP A 528 32.78 18.74 -33.61
C ASP A 528 33.44 19.77 -32.68
N ALA A 529 33.13 19.71 -31.39
CA ALA A 529 33.75 20.55 -30.38
C ALA A 529 35.21 20.17 -30.05
N GLU A 530 35.62 18.91 -30.23
CA GLU A 530 37.01 18.44 -30.02
C GLU A 530 37.90 18.65 -31.24
N GLY A 531 37.36 18.42 -32.43
CA GLY A 531 38.08 18.59 -33.68
C GLY A 531 38.39 20.03 -34.04
N ALA A 532 37.77 21.04 -33.39
CA ALA A 532 38.05 22.45 -33.64
C ALA A 532 39.49 22.87 -33.26
N ALA A 533 40.18 22.07 -32.44
CA ALA A 533 41.51 22.38 -31.92
C ALA A 533 42.67 21.60 -32.59
N ASP A 534 42.43 20.50 -33.32
CA ASP A 534 43.50 19.60 -33.82
C ASP A 534 43.28 19.05 -35.25
N ARG A 535 44.38 18.75 -35.95
CA ARG A 535 44.42 18.11 -37.29
C ARG A 535 44.25 16.57 -37.26
N ALA A 536 43.78 16.00 -36.15
CA ALA A 536 43.63 14.56 -35.95
C ALA A 536 42.46 13.97 -36.76
N SER A 537 42.53 12.67 -37.07
CA SER A 537 41.43 11.95 -37.76
C SER A 537 40.21 11.82 -36.84
N ALA A 538 39.00 11.77 -37.40
CA ALA A 538 37.75 11.65 -36.63
C ALA A 538 37.76 10.41 -35.70
N THR A 539 38.35 9.30 -36.18
CA THR A 539 38.51 8.03 -35.46
C THR A 539 39.43 8.14 -34.24
N GLU A 540 40.52 8.92 -34.33
CA GLU A 540 41.42 9.18 -33.20
C GLU A 540 40.74 10.03 -32.12
N VAL A 541 39.98 11.06 -32.50
CA VAL A 541 39.23 11.90 -31.56
C VAL A 541 38.13 11.08 -30.88
N LEU A 542 37.39 10.26 -31.62
CA LEU A 542 36.38 9.33 -31.12
C LEU A 542 36.89 8.39 -30.03
N SER A 543 38.16 7.96 -30.12
CA SER A 543 38.77 7.09 -29.11
C SER A 543 38.97 7.78 -27.75
N GLN A 544 39.06 9.11 -27.73
CA GLN A 544 39.24 9.93 -26.52
C GLN A 544 37.92 10.42 -25.91
N VAL A 545 36.82 10.29 -26.66
CA VAL A 545 35.46 10.58 -26.20
C VAL A 545 35.00 9.48 -25.22
N PRO A 546 34.34 9.80 -24.09
CA PRO A 546 33.77 8.80 -23.19
C PRO A 546 32.68 7.92 -23.85
N SER A 547 32.45 6.71 -23.35
CA SER A 547 31.44 5.78 -23.90
C SER A 547 30.09 5.83 -23.18
N GLY A 548 29.98 6.53 -22.05
CA GLY A 548 28.73 6.73 -21.31
C GLY A 548 28.05 8.04 -21.66
N VAL A 549 26.73 8.03 -21.90
CA VAL A 549 25.92 9.23 -22.20
C VAL A 549 26.12 10.33 -21.16
N ARG A 550 26.10 9.97 -19.86
CA ARG A 550 26.32 10.95 -18.77
C ARG A 550 27.73 11.54 -18.79
N ASP A 551 28.76 10.77 -19.15
CA ASP A 551 30.13 11.28 -19.21
C ASP A 551 30.34 12.18 -20.43
N VAL A 552 29.67 11.87 -21.55
CA VAL A 552 29.60 12.77 -22.71
C VAL A 552 28.93 14.09 -22.31
N LEU A 553 27.76 14.03 -21.66
CA LEU A 553 27.05 15.22 -21.18
C LEU A 553 27.89 16.03 -20.19
N ARG A 554 28.51 15.39 -19.19
CA ARG A 554 29.43 16.06 -18.23
C ARG A 554 30.57 16.76 -18.94
N ARG A 555 31.21 16.10 -19.90
CA ARG A 555 32.33 16.68 -20.66
C ARG A 555 31.87 17.88 -21.48
N ARG A 556 30.66 17.84 -22.06
CA ARG A 556 30.07 19.00 -22.76
C ARG A 556 29.75 20.16 -21.79
N ILE A 557 29.10 19.87 -20.67
CA ILE A 557 28.77 20.87 -19.64
C ILE A 557 30.04 21.54 -19.10
N SER A 558 31.11 20.77 -18.86
CA SER A 558 32.39 21.28 -18.33
C SER A 558 33.10 22.29 -19.24
N ARG A 559 32.75 22.31 -20.54
CA ARG A 559 33.31 23.26 -21.53
C ARG A 559 32.59 24.60 -21.55
N LEU A 560 31.39 24.68 -20.99
CA LEU A 560 30.68 25.95 -20.88
C LEU A 560 31.41 26.87 -19.89
N PRO A 561 31.31 28.20 -20.05
CA PRO A 561 31.79 29.15 -19.06
C PRO A 561 31.26 28.80 -17.66
N ALA A 562 32.09 29.00 -16.62
CA ALA A 562 31.70 28.66 -15.25
C ALA A 562 30.41 29.37 -14.80
N GLY A 563 30.15 30.60 -15.28
CA GLY A 563 28.88 31.31 -15.08
C GLY A 563 27.70 30.58 -15.69
N ALA A 564 27.80 30.15 -16.95
CA ALA A 564 26.75 29.41 -17.64
C ALA A 564 26.41 28.07 -16.96
N GLN A 565 27.42 27.34 -16.45
CA GLN A 565 27.18 26.12 -15.67
C GLN A 565 26.38 26.40 -14.39
N GLN A 566 26.59 27.54 -13.73
CA GLN A 566 25.83 27.91 -12.53
C GLN A 566 24.37 28.25 -12.84
N ILE A 567 24.12 29.00 -13.91
CA ILE A 567 22.75 29.32 -14.36
C ILE A 567 22.02 28.05 -14.80
N LEU A 568 22.68 27.15 -15.53
CA LEU A 568 22.09 25.87 -15.92
C LEU A 568 21.76 24.98 -14.72
N LEU A 569 22.55 25.05 -13.63
CA LEU A 569 22.19 24.38 -12.39
C LEU A 569 20.95 25.01 -11.73
N GLN A 570 20.82 26.34 -11.74
CA GLN A 570 19.60 27.00 -11.26
C GLN A 570 18.38 26.56 -12.08
N ALA A 571 18.51 26.55 -13.41
CA ALA A 571 17.49 26.05 -14.33
C ALA A 571 17.13 24.59 -14.04
N ALA A 572 18.12 23.72 -13.81
CA ALA A 572 17.88 22.31 -13.50
C ALA A 572 17.12 22.09 -12.18
N VAL A 573 17.32 22.98 -11.19
CA VAL A 573 16.57 22.97 -9.92
C VAL A 573 15.11 23.41 -10.13
N ILE A 574 14.85 24.39 -11.00
CA ILE A 574 13.49 24.84 -11.33
C ILE A 574 12.69 23.70 -11.96
N GLY A 575 13.23 23.05 -12.99
CA GLY A 575 12.52 21.96 -13.66
C GLY A 575 13.09 21.64 -15.04
N ARG A 576 12.41 20.73 -15.75
CA ARG A 576 12.67 20.46 -17.17
C ARG A 576 12.27 21.66 -18.03
N ASP A 577 11.08 22.18 -17.73
CA ASP A 577 10.54 23.41 -18.28
C ASP A 577 10.79 24.53 -17.28
N VAL A 578 11.52 25.55 -17.74
CA VAL A 578 12.08 26.60 -16.92
C VAL A 578 11.48 27.91 -17.37
N ASP A 579 10.77 28.54 -16.46
CA ASP A 579 10.37 29.93 -16.63
C ASP A 579 11.60 30.84 -16.52
N LEU A 580 11.91 31.57 -17.59
CA LEU A 580 13.03 32.51 -17.62
C LEU A 580 12.86 33.62 -16.60
N ASP A 581 11.62 34.03 -16.30
CA ASP A 581 11.33 35.06 -15.31
C ASP A 581 11.71 34.63 -13.89
N VAL A 582 11.42 33.37 -13.52
CA VAL A 582 11.90 32.75 -12.28
C VAL A 582 13.42 32.56 -12.31
N LEU A 583 14.00 32.13 -13.43
CA LEU A 583 15.45 31.93 -13.56
C LEU A 583 16.23 33.24 -13.37
N VAL A 584 15.79 34.32 -14.02
CA VAL A 584 16.36 35.67 -13.90
C VAL A 584 16.26 36.18 -12.46
N ALA A 585 15.14 35.94 -11.78
CA ALA A 585 14.97 36.36 -10.38
C ALA A 585 15.83 35.56 -9.37
N VAL A 586 16.22 34.33 -9.70
CA VAL A 586 17.14 33.50 -8.88
C VAL A 586 18.61 33.80 -9.20
N ALA A 587 18.90 34.25 -10.42
CA ALA A 587 20.23 34.63 -10.86
C ALA A 587 20.71 35.96 -10.24
N VAL A 588 22.01 36.25 -10.38
CA VAL A 588 22.62 37.47 -9.82
C VAL A 588 22.28 38.69 -10.67
N ASP A 589 22.29 38.53 -11.99
CA ASP A 589 21.97 39.55 -12.99
C ASP A 589 21.43 38.90 -14.26
N GLU A 590 20.61 39.66 -15.00
CA GLU A 590 19.90 39.22 -16.21
C GLU A 590 20.85 38.97 -17.39
N GLU A 591 21.90 39.77 -17.52
CA GLU A 591 22.89 39.66 -18.61
C GLU A 591 23.62 38.31 -18.57
N SER A 592 24.00 37.85 -17.38
CA SER A 592 24.57 36.51 -17.16
C SER A 592 23.62 35.36 -17.53
N VAL A 593 22.30 35.55 -17.36
CA VAL A 593 21.31 34.54 -17.79
C VAL A 593 21.22 34.48 -19.30
N ILE A 594 21.19 35.64 -19.97
CA ILE A 594 21.19 35.72 -21.44
C ILE A 594 22.43 35.04 -22.01
N GLU A 595 23.63 35.41 -21.53
CA GLU A 595 24.88 34.78 -21.96
C GLU A 595 24.89 33.25 -21.74
N ALA A 596 24.35 32.80 -20.60
CA ALA A 596 24.26 31.38 -20.29
C ALA A 596 23.28 30.63 -21.18
N VAL A 597 22.11 31.22 -21.46
CA VAL A 597 21.08 30.66 -22.33
C VAL A 597 21.60 30.59 -23.77
N GLU A 598 22.24 31.64 -24.28
CA GLU A 598 22.88 31.64 -25.60
C GLU A 598 23.95 30.54 -25.71
N ALA A 599 24.83 30.44 -24.70
CA ALA A 599 25.86 29.39 -24.67
C ALA A 599 25.25 27.98 -24.61
N ALA A 600 24.15 27.80 -23.86
CA ALA A 600 23.46 26.52 -23.74
C ALA A 600 22.66 26.13 -25.00
N LEU A 601 22.06 27.10 -25.69
CA LEU A 601 21.39 26.93 -26.97
C LEU A 601 22.41 26.57 -28.07
N LEU A 602 23.55 27.28 -28.12
CA LEU A 602 24.66 26.94 -29.03
C LEU A 602 25.23 25.55 -28.73
N ALA A 603 25.27 25.18 -27.45
CA ALA A 603 25.62 23.83 -27.04
C ALA A 603 24.46 22.82 -27.16
N GLY A 604 23.28 23.18 -27.66
CA GLY A 604 22.15 22.27 -27.83
C GLY A 604 21.75 21.48 -26.57
N LEU A 605 22.00 22.05 -25.38
CA LEU A 605 21.60 21.45 -24.09
C LEU A 605 20.17 21.82 -23.70
N VAL A 606 19.70 22.94 -24.24
CA VAL A 606 18.38 23.53 -24.01
C VAL A 606 17.78 23.99 -25.34
N THR A 607 16.47 24.19 -25.35
CA THR A 607 15.67 24.70 -26.45
C THR A 607 14.76 25.81 -25.94
N GLU A 608 14.31 26.70 -26.82
CA GLU A 608 13.37 27.78 -26.50
C GLU A 608 12.01 27.48 -27.17
N PRO A 609 11.10 26.75 -26.51
CA PRO A 609 9.83 26.34 -27.12
C PRO A 609 8.84 27.51 -27.32
N GLY A 610 9.08 28.65 -26.68
CA GLY A 610 8.25 29.84 -26.81
C GLY A 610 8.83 31.01 -26.00
N PRO A 611 8.28 32.22 -26.17
CA PRO A 611 8.79 33.41 -25.50
C PRO A 611 8.78 33.25 -23.97
N GLY A 612 9.92 33.49 -23.32
CA GLY A 612 10.03 33.43 -21.85
C GLY A 612 10.18 32.02 -21.28
N LEU A 613 10.23 30.97 -22.12
CA LEU A 613 10.33 29.58 -21.68
C LEU A 613 11.62 28.94 -22.21
N LEU A 614 12.35 28.31 -21.30
CA LEU A 614 13.52 27.50 -21.61
C LEU A 614 13.20 26.04 -21.28
N ARG A 615 13.58 25.11 -22.14
CA ARG A 615 13.35 23.67 -21.93
C ARG A 615 14.66 22.91 -22.10
N PHE A 616 15.00 22.03 -21.15
CA PHE A 616 16.09 21.09 -21.38
C PHE A 616 15.77 20.16 -22.55
N ASP A 617 16.72 20.03 -23.48
CA ASP A 617 16.53 19.21 -24.70
C ASP A 617 16.16 17.77 -24.34
N HIS A 618 16.74 17.27 -23.23
CA HIS A 618 16.41 15.96 -22.66
C HIS A 618 16.55 15.97 -21.13
N ASP A 619 15.69 15.22 -20.42
CA ASP A 619 15.76 15.01 -18.96
C ASP A 619 17.14 14.55 -18.47
N LEU A 620 17.84 13.70 -19.24
CA LEU A 620 19.20 13.25 -18.89
C LEU A 620 20.19 14.41 -18.76
N VAL A 621 20.02 15.50 -19.52
CA VAL A 621 20.85 16.71 -19.41
C VAL A 621 20.60 17.37 -18.06
N ARG A 622 19.33 17.64 -17.74
CA ARG A 622 18.91 18.21 -16.46
C ARG A 622 19.39 17.36 -15.30
N ASP A 623 19.17 16.06 -15.35
CA ASP A 623 19.50 15.13 -14.27
C ASP A 623 21.00 15.06 -14.06
N THR A 624 21.80 15.09 -15.12
CA THR A 624 23.26 15.14 -15.01
C THR A 624 23.70 16.40 -14.27
N ILE A 625 23.16 17.57 -14.64
CA ILE A 625 23.48 18.85 -13.98
C ILE A 625 23.00 18.87 -12.52
N TYR A 626 21.77 18.42 -12.27
CA TYR A 626 21.16 18.41 -10.94
C TYR A 626 21.86 17.44 -10.00
N SER A 627 22.21 16.23 -10.47
CA SER A 627 22.83 15.18 -9.66
C SER A 627 24.31 15.48 -9.34
N ASP A 628 25.04 16.13 -10.24
CA ASP A 628 26.42 16.54 -10.01
C ASP A 628 26.54 17.67 -8.94
N ALA A 629 25.44 18.35 -8.62
CA ALA A 629 25.42 19.38 -7.57
C ALA A 629 25.32 18.80 -6.15
N SER A 630 26.14 19.34 -5.24
CA SER A 630 26.09 18.96 -3.82
C SER A 630 24.71 19.20 -3.20
N ARG A 631 24.33 18.36 -2.23
CA ARG A 631 23.04 18.46 -1.52
C ARG A 631 22.82 19.86 -0.93
N LEU A 632 23.84 20.46 -0.31
CA LEU A 632 23.76 21.81 0.24
C LEU A 632 23.41 22.85 -0.83
N ARG A 633 24.02 22.74 -2.02
CA ARG A 633 23.76 23.67 -3.13
C ARG A 633 22.34 23.50 -3.64
N ARG A 634 21.87 22.26 -3.84
CA ARG A 634 20.49 21.95 -4.20
C ARG A 634 19.48 22.48 -3.17
N THR A 635 19.69 22.23 -1.88
CA THR A 635 18.80 22.73 -0.81
C THR A 635 18.72 24.26 -0.79
N ARG A 636 19.85 24.96 -0.95
CA ARG A 636 19.86 26.45 -1.03
C ARG A 636 19.16 26.96 -2.29
N LEU A 637 19.37 26.31 -3.43
CA LEU A 637 18.72 26.67 -4.67
C LEU A 637 17.21 26.41 -4.61
N HIS A 638 16.76 25.29 -4.05
CA HIS A 638 15.35 25.03 -3.82
C HIS A 638 14.71 26.09 -2.91
N ALA A 639 15.41 26.55 -1.86
CA ALA A 639 14.92 27.65 -1.02
C ALA A 639 14.78 28.96 -1.81
N ALA A 640 15.77 29.28 -2.66
CA ALA A 640 15.76 30.47 -3.50
C ALA A 640 14.64 30.43 -4.54
N VAL A 641 14.53 29.30 -5.27
CA VAL A 641 13.47 29.04 -6.25
C VAL A 641 12.10 29.10 -5.59
N ALA A 642 11.90 28.42 -4.46
CA ALA A 642 10.65 28.47 -3.71
C ALA A 642 10.29 29.89 -3.28
N SER A 643 11.26 30.69 -2.84
CA SER A 643 11.02 32.08 -2.44
C SER A 643 10.60 32.96 -3.62
N VAL A 644 11.21 32.76 -4.79
CA VAL A 644 10.84 33.47 -6.02
C VAL A 644 9.46 33.04 -6.50
N ILE A 645 9.17 31.75 -6.51
CA ILE A 645 7.83 31.21 -6.83
C ILE A 645 6.81 31.70 -5.80
N GLU A 646 7.13 31.79 -4.51
CA GLU A 646 6.15 32.27 -3.53
C GLU A 646 5.77 33.73 -3.78
N GLN A 647 6.75 34.55 -4.19
CA GLN A 647 6.53 35.96 -4.50
C GLN A 647 5.77 36.16 -5.81
N ARG A 648 6.16 35.39 -6.83
CA ARG A 648 5.60 35.49 -8.18
C ARG A 648 4.43 34.57 -8.38
N ALA A 649 4.09 33.59 -7.57
CA ALA A 649 3.18 32.51 -7.96
C ALA A 649 2.60 31.77 -6.74
N PRO A 650 2.01 32.48 -5.76
CA PRO A 650 1.60 31.88 -4.49
C PRO A 650 0.52 30.80 -4.62
N SER A 651 -0.21 30.77 -5.74
CA SER A 651 -1.21 29.75 -6.06
C SER A 651 -0.62 28.42 -6.54
N ASP A 652 0.66 28.37 -6.94
CA ASP A 652 1.34 27.14 -7.36
C ASP A 652 1.80 26.32 -6.14
N VAL A 653 0.80 25.85 -5.40
CA VAL A 653 1.00 25.14 -4.14
C VAL A 653 1.77 23.83 -4.33
N ALA A 654 1.67 23.18 -5.50
CA ALA A 654 2.40 21.96 -5.83
C ALA A 654 3.91 22.24 -5.97
N ALA A 655 4.29 23.25 -6.76
CA ALA A 655 5.70 23.63 -6.90
C ALA A 655 6.29 24.13 -5.58
N LEU A 656 5.52 24.92 -4.83
CA LEU A 656 5.93 25.43 -3.52
C LEU A 656 6.09 24.31 -2.49
N ALA A 657 5.18 23.33 -2.46
CA ALA A 657 5.30 22.16 -1.60
C ALA A 657 6.59 21.38 -1.92
N HIS A 658 6.83 21.09 -3.20
CA HIS A 658 8.01 20.37 -3.67
C HIS A 658 9.31 21.10 -3.28
N HIS A 659 9.44 22.37 -3.64
CA HIS A 659 10.67 23.11 -3.40
C HIS A 659 10.89 23.43 -1.92
N TYR A 660 9.86 23.80 -1.14
CA TYR A 660 10.04 24.04 0.29
C TYR A 660 10.34 22.77 1.07
N TYR A 661 9.80 21.62 0.65
CA TYR A 661 10.17 20.32 1.22
C TYR A 661 11.65 19.98 0.96
N LEU A 662 12.13 20.12 -0.29
CA LEU A 662 13.54 19.88 -0.64
C LEU A 662 14.52 20.95 -0.10
N ALA A 663 14.03 22.16 0.15
CA ALA A 663 14.76 23.23 0.83
C ALA A 663 14.93 22.99 2.33
N ASP A 664 14.21 21.99 2.88
CA ASP A 664 14.12 21.72 4.32
C ASP A 664 13.63 22.95 5.11
N ALA A 665 12.72 23.73 4.52
CA ALA A 665 12.12 24.92 5.13
C ALA A 665 10.86 24.54 5.91
N ALA A 666 11.08 23.91 7.08
CA ALA A 666 10.06 23.14 7.80
C ALA A 666 8.66 23.80 7.90
N GLU A 667 8.54 25.03 8.38
CA GLU A 667 7.22 25.72 8.50
C GLU A 667 6.52 25.93 7.15
N LYS A 668 7.26 26.43 6.15
CA LYS A 668 6.74 26.64 4.79
C LYS A 668 6.39 25.31 4.12
N ALA A 669 7.19 24.28 4.35
CA ALA A 669 6.96 22.94 3.83
C ALA A 669 5.67 22.34 4.42
N VAL A 670 5.39 22.50 5.73
CA VAL A 670 4.11 22.08 6.34
C VAL A 670 2.95 22.79 5.66
N HIS A 671 3.02 24.12 5.56
CA HIS A 671 1.93 24.93 5.01
C HIS A 671 1.62 24.57 3.55
N TYR A 672 2.63 24.58 2.68
CA TYR A 672 2.42 24.34 1.26
C TYR A 672 2.14 22.88 0.93
N ALA A 673 2.74 21.91 1.64
CA ALA A 673 2.37 20.51 1.47
C ALA A 673 0.91 20.27 1.88
N GLY A 674 0.40 20.95 2.92
CA GLY A 674 -1.01 20.91 3.28
C GLY A 674 -1.94 21.48 2.21
N LEU A 675 -1.62 22.66 1.66
CA LEU A 675 -2.39 23.25 0.57
C LEU A 675 -2.36 22.40 -0.72
N ALA A 676 -1.21 21.82 -1.04
CA ALA A 676 -1.08 20.90 -2.17
C ALA A 676 -1.89 19.62 -1.95
N ALA A 677 -1.92 19.09 -0.72
CA ALA A 677 -2.73 17.93 -0.38
C ALA A 677 -4.23 18.22 -0.53
N GLU A 678 -4.70 19.39 -0.07
CA GLU A 678 -6.09 19.84 -0.28
C GLU A 678 -6.42 20.00 -1.76
N GLN A 679 -5.49 20.53 -2.56
CA GLN A 679 -5.64 20.63 -4.01
C GLN A 679 -5.73 19.24 -4.67
N ALA A 680 -4.92 18.27 -4.22
CA ALA A 680 -4.98 16.89 -4.68
C ALA A 680 -6.33 16.23 -4.30
N GLU A 681 -6.85 16.48 -3.09
CA GLU A 681 -8.17 16.03 -2.67
C GLU A 681 -9.29 16.59 -3.55
N ARG A 682 -9.26 17.88 -3.89
CA ARG A 682 -10.21 18.50 -4.84
C ARG A 682 -10.16 17.87 -6.23
N ARG A 683 -8.99 17.36 -6.62
CA ARG A 683 -8.76 16.63 -7.89
C ARG A 683 -9.05 15.13 -7.80
N PHE A 684 -9.52 14.65 -6.65
CA PHE A 684 -9.79 13.23 -6.35
C PHE A 684 -8.54 12.35 -6.43
N ALA A 685 -7.36 12.95 -6.30
CA ALA A 685 -6.05 12.31 -6.26
C ALA A 685 -5.69 11.94 -4.80
N HIS A 686 -6.48 11.05 -4.20
CA HIS A 686 -6.41 10.76 -2.76
C HIS A 686 -5.09 10.12 -2.32
N ARG A 687 -4.38 9.42 -3.22
CA ARG A 687 -3.07 8.85 -2.91
C ARG A 687 -2.00 9.92 -2.85
N GLU A 688 -1.97 10.81 -3.84
CA GLU A 688 -1.09 11.97 -3.87
C GLU A 688 -1.34 12.86 -2.65
N ALA A 689 -2.61 13.07 -2.29
CA ALA A 689 -2.97 13.76 -1.05
C ALA A 689 -2.39 13.07 0.19
N ALA A 690 -2.47 11.75 0.30
CA ALA A 690 -1.89 11.01 1.42
C ALA A 690 -0.36 11.18 1.51
N THR A 691 0.34 11.17 0.37
CA THR A 691 1.79 11.43 0.30
C THR A 691 2.14 12.88 0.67
N LEU A 692 1.35 13.85 0.23
CA LEU A 692 1.55 15.26 0.57
C LEU A 692 1.29 15.52 2.06
N TRP A 693 0.26 14.88 2.65
CA TRP A 693 0.04 14.92 4.10
C TRP A 693 1.18 14.27 4.89
N GLU A 694 1.75 13.16 4.39
CA GLU A 694 2.95 12.55 4.98
C GLU A 694 4.15 13.52 4.96
N GLN A 695 4.37 14.20 3.82
CA GLN A 695 5.42 15.21 3.69
C GLN A 695 5.20 16.38 4.65
N ALA A 696 3.96 16.84 4.82
CA ALA A 696 3.60 17.87 5.79
C ALA A 696 3.92 17.43 7.22
N ILE A 697 3.56 16.20 7.62
CA ILE A 697 3.87 15.66 8.96
C ILE A 697 5.39 15.54 9.16
N ALA A 698 6.12 15.03 8.16
CA ALA A 698 7.56 14.91 8.23
C ALA A 698 8.26 16.27 8.34
N ALA A 699 7.77 17.30 7.64
CA ALA A 699 8.26 18.67 7.78
C ALA A 699 7.93 19.26 9.15
N PHE A 700 6.72 19.00 9.67
CA PHE A 700 6.28 19.43 11.00
C PHE A 700 7.16 18.83 12.11
N ASP A 701 7.54 17.57 11.96
CA ASP A 701 8.42 16.87 12.89
C ASP A 701 9.86 17.39 12.84
N ARG A 702 10.30 18.02 11.73
CA ARG A 702 11.62 18.64 11.59
C ARG A 702 11.71 20.08 12.12
N SER A 703 10.61 20.83 12.24
CA SER A 703 10.60 22.22 12.72
C SER A 703 10.93 22.37 14.23
N ARG A 704 11.68 21.45 14.84
CA ARG A 704 11.99 21.39 16.29
C ARG A 704 12.95 22.48 16.80
N GLY A 705 13.18 23.52 16.00
CA GLY A 705 14.31 24.45 16.14
C GLY A 705 14.38 25.30 17.41
N ASP A 706 13.27 25.71 18.03
CA ASP A 706 13.33 26.75 19.09
C ASP A 706 12.38 26.58 20.31
N ASP A 707 11.54 25.53 20.38
CA ASP A 707 10.59 25.35 21.50
C ASP A 707 11.25 24.73 22.74
N GLN A 708 12.04 25.52 23.48
CA GLN A 708 12.55 25.16 24.81
C GLN A 708 11.52 25.38 25.93
N SER A 709 10.32 25.89 25.64
CA SER A 709 9.25 26.13 26.62
C SER A 709 8.25 24.96 26.63
N GLY A 710 8.13 24.27 27.77
CA GLY A 710 7.21 23.14 27.94
C GLY A 710 5.71 23.45 27.75
N GLU A 711 5.34 24.74 27.66
CA GLU A 711 3.97 25.21 27.54
C GLU A 711 3.35 25.03 26.14
N GLN A 712 4.17 25.02 25.07
CA GLN A 712 3.67 24.88 23.68
C GLN A 712 3.56 23.42 23.21
N ARG A 713 4.09 22.48 23.99
CA ARG A 713 4.12 21.05 23.69
C ARG A 713 2.73 20.42 23.45
N PRO A 714 1.68 20.76 24.21
CA PRO A 714 0.34 20.19 23.99
C PRO A 714 -0.32 20.68 22.70
N GLU A 715 -0.25 21.97 22.39
CA GLU A 715 -0.86 22.53 21.17
C GLU A 715 -0.16 22.03 19.90
N ARG A 716 1.17 21.92 19.92
CA ARG A 716 1.94 21.31 18.83
C ARG A 716 1.55 19.85 18.59
N ALA A 717 1.32 19.08 19.66
CA ALA A 717 0.85 17.70 19.53
C ALA A 717 -0.56 17.63 18.91
N LYS A 718 -1.46 18.55 19.28
CA LYS A 718 -2.80 18.65 18.66
C LYS A 718 -2.71 18.99 17.17
N GLU A 719 -1.83 19.90 16.78
CA GLU A 719 -1.63 20.26 15.38
C GLU A 719 -1.12 19.08 14.54
N ARG A 720 -0.14 18.34 15.08
CA ARG A 720 0.31 17.08 14.46
C ARG A 720 -0.84 16.08 14.28
N LEU A 721 -1.69 15.94 15.30
CA LEU A 721 -2.87 15.06 15.23
C LEU A 721 -3.88 15.52 14.17
N ARG A 722 -4.07 16.83 13.97
CA ARG A 722 -4.93 17.34 12.89
C ARG A 722 -4.39 16.96 11.51
N LEU A 723 -3.08 17.03 11.29
CA LEU A 723 -2.45 16.56 10.05
C LEU A 723 -2.62 15.05 9.86
N MET A 724 -2.41 14.26 10.92
CA MET A 724 -2.61 12.80 10.87
C MET A 724 -4.06 12.43 10.54
N LEU A 725 -5.06 13.16 11.07
CA LEU A 725 -6.47 12.94 10.73
C LEU A 725 -6.76 13.12 9.24
N ARG A 726 -6.15 14.12 8.60
CA ARG A 726 -6.27 14.33 7.14
C ARG A 726 -5.61 13.20 6.35
N GLN A 727 -4.43 12.75 6.77
CA GLN A 727 -3.75 11.61 6.14
C GLN A 727 -4.54 10.31 6.29
N ILE A 728 -5.09 10.00 7.49
CA ILE A 728 -5.92 8.81 7.73
C ILE A 728 -7.11 8.79 6.76
N ARG A 729 -7.77 9.94 6.58
CA ARG A 729 -8.88 10.09 5.66
C ARG A 729 -8.46 9.85 4.21
N ALA A 730 -7.37 10.48 3.75
CA ALA A 730 -6.85 10.31 2.40
C ALA A 730 -6.47 8.85 2.10
N LEU A 731 -5.86 8.16 3.08
CA LEU A 731 -5.54 6.72 2.99
C LEU A 731 -6.80 5.84 2.90
N ALA A 732 -7.83 6.14 3.71
CA ALA A 732 -9.09 5.41 3.65
C ALA A 732 -9.79 5.60 2.29
N LEU A 733 -9.78 6.83 1.73
CA LEU A 733 -10.39 7.15 0.44
C LEU A 733 -9.63 6.55 -0.75
N CYS A 734 -8.30 6.45 -0.69
CA CYS A 734 -7.50 5.78 -1.73
C CYS A 734 -7.49 4.24 -1.60
N GLY A 735 -8.24 3.69 -0.63
CA GLY A 735 -8.42 2.27 -0.41
C GLY A 735 -7.34 1.59 0.44
N ASP A 736 -6.33 2.32 0.93
CA ASP A 736 -5.29 1.79 1.81
C ASP A 736 -5.73 1.76 3.28
N MET A 737 -6.72 0.90 3.54
CA MET A 737 -7.31 0.74 4.87
C MET A 737 -6.31 0.22 5.91
N HIS A 738 -5.29 -0.53 5.48
CA HIS A 738 -4.24 -1.01 6.36
C HIS A 738 -3.40 0.15 6.91
N ALA A 739 -2.85 0.98 6.03
CA ALA A 739 -2.09 2.16 6.43
C ALA A 739 -2.94 3.13 7.26
N ALA A 740 -4.21 3.32 6.89
CA ALA A 740 -5.15 4.18 7.63
C ALA A 740 -5.37 3.70 9.09
N ARG A 741 -5.50 2.38 9.31
CA ARG A 741 -5.64 1.80 10.67
C ARG A 741 -4.37 1.92 11.49
N LEU A 742 -3.21 1.62 10.89
CA LEU A 742 -1.92 1.77 11.57
C LEU A 742 -1.70 3.22 12.01
N LEU A 743 -1.99 4.17 11.13
CA LEU A 743 -1.84 5.59 11.43
C LEU A 743 -2.85 6.07 12.48
N ARG A 744 -4.11 5.60 12.45
CA ARG A 744 -5.10 5.86 13.50
C ARG A 744 -4.63 5.36 14.87
N ARG A 745 -3.97 4.18 14.92
CA ARG A 745 -3.38 3.66 16.16
C ARG A 745 -2.28 4.59 16.69
N GLN A 746 -1.35 5.00 15.83
CA GLN A 746 -0.30 5.95 16.20
C GLN A 746 -0.87 7.30 16.67
N ALA A 747 -1.93 7.79 16.02
CA ALA A 747 -2.63 9.00 16.43
C ALA A 747 -3.30 8.82 17.81
N MET A 748 -3.87 7.64 18.10
CA MET A 748 -4.46 7.36 19.41
C MET A 748 -3.41 7.34 20.52
N ASP A 749 -2.26 6.68 20.28
CA ASP A 749 -1.14 6.64 21.23
C ASP A 749 -0.60 8.05 21.56
N ALA A 750 -0.66 8.97 20.59
CA ALA A 750 -0.27 10.36 20.76
C ALA A 750 -1.36 11.25 21.39
N ALA A 751 -2.64 10.96 21.14
CA ALA A 751 -3.78 11.75 21.66
C ALA A 751 -4.06 11.48 23.14
N LEU A 752 -4.00 10.22 23.58
CA LEU A 752 -4.34 9.80 24.93
C LEU A 752 -3.60 10.57 26.04
N PRO A 753 -2.27 10.80 25.98
CA PRO A 753 -1.54 11.53 27.00
C PRO A 753 -1.88 13.03 27.07
N LEU A 754 -2.50 13.61 26.03
CA LEU A 754 -2.87 15.04 26.00
C LEU A 754 -4.07 15.35 26.89
N GLY A 755 -4.92 14.35 27.17
CA GLY A 755 -6.16 14.54 27.93
C GLY A 755 -7.20 15.42 27.25
N ASP A 756 -7.01 15.76 25.97
CA ASP A 756 -7.97 16.51 25.16
C ASP A 756 -9.01 15.55 24.56
N LEU A 757 -10.22 15.57 25.10
CA LEU A 757 -11.26 14.63 24.73
C LEU A 757 -11.75 14.85 23.30
N GLU A 758 -11.77 16.09 22.81
CA GLU A 758 -12.31 16.41 21.49
C GLU A 758 -11.41 15.86 20.38
N ILE A 759 -10.10 16.08 20.47
CA ILE A 759 -9.14 15.52 19.48
C ILE A 759 -9.11 13.99 19.57
N THR A 760 -9.17 13.42 20.78
CA THR A 760 -9.18 11.97 20.99
C THR A 760 -10.45 11.34 20.39
N ALA A 761 -11.61 11.98 20.57
CA ALA A 761 -12.86 11.60 19.96
C ALA A 761 -12.81 11.65 18.42
N LYS A 762 -12.21 12.69 17.84
CA LYS A 762 -12.01 12.81 16.38
C LYS A 762 -11.11 11.69 15.84
N VAL A 763 -10.02 11.35 16.54
CA VAL A 763 -9.16 10.21 16.20
C VAL A 763 -9.91 8.88 16.30
N ALA A 764 -10.71 8.69 17.35
CA ALA A 764 -11.57 7.52 17.47
C ALA A 764 -12.58 7.45 16.30
N ALA A 765 -13.21 8.55 15.90
CA ALA A 765 -14.20 8.54 14.83
C ALA A 765 -13.63 8.50 13.39
N SER A 766 -12.31 8.61 13.22
CA SER A 766 -11.66 8.86 11.91
C SER A 766 -11.83 7.77 10.84
N LEU A 767 -12.30 6.56 11.21
CA LEU A 767 -12.57 5.44 10.28
C LEU A 767 -14.05 5.03 10.21
N ALA A 768 -14.97 5.90 10.67
CA ALA A 768 -16.41 5.70 10.50
C ALA A 768 -16.82 5.97 9.04
N VAL A 769 -16.35 5.14 8.10
CA VAL A 769 -16.63 5.22 6.67
C VAL A 769 -17.43 3.98 6.24
N PRO A 770 -18.41 4.10 5.31
CA PRO A 770 -19.16 2.93 4.82
C PRO A 770 -18.25 1.88 4.16
N HIS A 771 -18.09 0.72 4.79
CA HIS A 771 -17.32 -0.39 4.22
C HIS A 771 -17.81 -1.76 4.70
N LYS A 772 -17.61 -2.80 3.86
CA LYS A 772 -17.97 -4.22 4.15
C LYS A 772 -16.88 -4.99 4.94
N GLY A 773 -15.69 -4.41 5.07
CA GLY A 773 -14.53 -5.07 5.69
C GLY A 773 -14.79 -5.52 7.13
N MET A 774 -14.07 -6.55 7.60
CA MET A 774 -14.11 -6.88 9.04
C MET A 774 -13.47 -5.74 9.82
N ALA A 775 -14.23 -5.15 10.75
CA ALA A 775 -13.74 -4.05 11.58
C ALA A 775 -12.75 -4.53 12.65
N ARG A 776 -12.82 -5.81 13.05
CA ARG A 776 -12.13 -6.28 14.25
C ARG A 776 -10.88 -7.09 13.96
N ASP A 777 -9.74 -6.44 14.13
CA ASP A 777 -8.53 -7.08 14.63
C ASP A 777 -8.75 -7.43 16.11
N PHE A 778 -8.60 -8.69 16.51
CA PHE A 778 -8.56 -9.07 17.94
C PHE A 778 -7.23 -8.67 18.57
N THR A 779 -6.80 -7.42 18.38
CA THR A 779 -5.62 -6.83 19.00
C THR A 779 -6.03 -6.06 20.26
N ARG A 780 -5.11 -5.96 21.21
CA ARG A 780 -5.23 -5.19 22.47
C ARG A 780 -5.82 -3.79 22.29
N THR A 781 -5.57 -3.15 21.15
CA THR A 781 -5.98 -1.78 20.78
C THR A 781 -7.51 -1.61 20.60
N ALA A 782 -8.26 -2.66 20.23
CA ALA A 782 -9.70 -2.53 20.02
C ALA A 782 -10.46 -2.18 21.31
N TRP A 783 -9.98 -2.64 22.47
CA TRP A 783 -10.60 -2.32 23.76
C TRP A 783 -10.27 -0.90 24.23
N GLU A 784 -9.06 -0.40 23.95
CA GLU A 784 -8.67 0.99 24.24
C GLU A 784 -9.54 1.97 23.44
N ILE A 785 -9.84 1.68 22.17
CA ILE A 785 -10.76 2.49 21.35
C ILE A 785 -12.19 2.47 21.91
N VAL A 786 -12.68 1.30 22.35
CA VAL A 786 -14.02 1.18 22.98
C VAL A 786 -14.10 2.03 24.25
N ASP A 787 -13.13 1.91 25.16
CA ASP A 787 -13.13 2.66 26.42
C ASP A 787 -13.07 4.18 26.19
N VAL A 788 -12.22 4.60 25.25
CA VAL A 788 -12.11 6.01 24.82
C VAL A 788 -13.41 6.52 24.22
N THR A 789 -14.04 5.72 23.36
CA THR A 789 -15.29 6.08 22.69
C THR A 789 -16.43 6.21 23.68
N GLU A 790 -16.56 5.27 24.63
CA GLU A 790 -17.55 5.33 25.71
C GLU A 790 -17.33 6.57 26.59
N LYS A 791 -16.08 6.85 26.97
CA LYS A 791 -15.74 8.05 27.74
C LYS A 791 -16.11 9.33 27.00
N ALA A 792 -15.75 9.43 25.72
CA ALA A 792 -16.09 10.57 24.87
C ALA A 792 -17.60 10.78 24.79
N LEU A 793 -18.39 9.72 24.62
CA LEU A 793 -19.85 9.81 24.56
C LEU A 793 -20.49 10.33 25.86
N MET A 794 -19.89 10.07 27.02
CA MET A 794 -20.36 10.58 28.31
C MET A 794 -20.06 12.08 28.51
N GLU A 795 -18.93 12.54 28.02
CA GLU A 795 -18.40 13.89 28.30
C GLU A 795 -18.61 14.90 27.15
N LEU A 796 -18.99 14.44 25.94
CA LEU A 796 -19.23 15.29 24.78
C LEU A 796 -20.38 16.29 24.98
N PRO A 797 -20.21 17.57 24.58
CA PRO A 797 -21.27 18.57 24.62
C PRO A 797 -22.50 18.17 23.79
N ALA A 798 -23.69 18.58 24.24
CA ALA A 798 -24.95 18.27 23.56
C ALA A 798 -25.08 18.87 22.14
N GLY A 799 -24.24 19.84 21.78
CA GLY A 799 -24.21 20.44 20.43
C GLY A 799 -23.50 19.59 19.37
N GLU A 800 -22.66 18.63 19.77
CA GLU A 800 -21.79 17.85 18.87
C GLU A 800 -22.46 16.58 18.33
N GLN A 801 -23.68 16.71 17.77
CA GLN A 801 -24.49 15.55 17.37
C GLN A 801 -23.88 14.73 16.24
N ARG A 802 -23.19 15.36 15.26
CA ARG A 802 -22.51 14.65 14.17
C ARG A 802 -21.35 13.80 14.68
N LEU A 803 -20.49 14.35 15.54
CA LEU A 803 -19.39 13.61 16.16
C LEU A 803 -19.92 12.48 17.07
N ARG A 804 -21.01 12.74 17.81
CA ARG A 804 -21.69 11.72 18.64
C ARG A 804 -22.18 10.54 17.80
N ALA A 805 -22.84 10.79 16.67
CA ALA A 805 -23.30 9.74 15.76
C ALA A 805 -22.13 8.94 15.17
N SER A 806 -21.03 9.59 14.79
CA SER A 806 -19.82 8.91 14.28
C SER A 806 -19.13 8.06 15.36
N LEU A 807 -19.10 8.50 16.62
CA LEU A 807 -18.57 7.73 17.73
C LEU A 807 -19.45 6.53 18.08
N LEU A 808 -20.77 6.69 18.12
CA LEU A 808 -21.69 5.58 18.32
C LEU A 808 -21.58 4.55 17.18
N THR A 809 -21.39 5.02 15.94
CA THR A 809 -21.08 4.14 14.80
C THR A 809 -19.75 3.40 15.02
N THR A 810 -18.70 4.11 15.42
CA THR A 810 -17.40 3.52 15.74
C THR A 810 -17.54 2.45 16.82
N LEU A 811 -18.23 2.75 17.92
CA LEU A 811 -18.50 1.82 19.00
C LEU A 811 -19.23 0.56 18.51
N ALA A 812 -20.24 0.74 17.64
CA ALA A 812 -20.93 -0.38 17.02
C ALA A 812 -20.02 -1.23 16.13
N LEU A 813 -19.07 -0.64 15.41
CA LEU A 813 -18.10 -1.38 14.60
C LEU A 813 -17.11 -2.16 15.48
N GLU A 814 -16.56 -1.53 16.51
CA GLU A 814 -15.52 -2.12 17.38
C GLU A 814 -16.09 -3.22 18.31
N LEU A 815 -17.36 -3.11 18.72
CA LEU A 815 -18.04 -4.10 19.57
C LEU A 815 -18.58 -5.32 18.82
N GLU A 816 -18.37 -5.41 17.51
CA GLU A 816 -18.82 -6.55 16.71
C GLU A 816 -18.24 -7.87 17.20
N GLY A 817 -19.12 -8.86 17.44
CA GLY A 817 -18.75 -10.19 17.94
C GLY A 817 -18.12 -10.17 19.33
N SER A 818 -18.29 -9.10 20.12
CA SER A 818 -17.88 -9.06 21.52
C SER A 818 -18.76 -9.97 22.41
N SER A 819 -18.27 -10.31 23.59
CA SER A 819 -19.03 -11.04 24.62
C SER A 819 -20.23 -10.25 25.18
N SER A 820 -20.32 -8.95 24.87
CA SER A 820 -21.37 -8.04 25.32
C SER A 820 -22.12 -7.43 24.12
N PRO A 821 -22.85 -8.24 23.33
CA PRO A 821 -23.41 -7.82 22.03
C PRO A 821 -24.46 -6.71 22.15
N GLU A 822 -25.12 -6.58 23.30
CA GLU A 822 -26.21 -5.62 23.48
C GLU A 822 -25.76 -4.15 23.36
N ARG A 823 -24.56 -3.82 23.88
CA ARG A 823 -24.07 -2.44 23.83
C ARG A 823 -23.77 -1.99 22.41
N GLY A 824 -23.15 -2.84 21.60
CA GLY A 824 -22.88 -2.55 20.18
C GLY A 824 -24.18 -2.36 19.39
N ARG A 825 -25.18 -3.21 19.63
CA ARG A 825 -26.52 -3.11 19.04
C ARG A 825 -27.20 -1.80 19.42
N GLN A 826 -27.19 -1.42 20.69
CA GLN A 826 -27.76 -0.16 21.18
C GLN A 826 -27.06 1.05 20.54
N ALA A 827 -25.73 1.06 20.54
CA ALA A 827 -24.95 2.14 19.91
C ALA A 827 -25.31 2.31 18.42
N SER A 828 -25.51 1.22 17.69
CA SER A 828 -25.91 1.27 16.27
C SER A 828 -27.30 1.89 16.06
N LEU A 829 -28.23 1.71 17.00
CA LEU A 829 -29.58 2.28 16.94
C LEU A 829 -29.55 3.78 17.23
N GLU A 830 -28.86 4.17 18.30
CA GLU A 830 -28.68 5.58 18.67
C GLU A 830 -27.96 6.37 17.56
N ALA A 831 -26.91 5.79 16.96
CA ALA A 831 -26.20 6.40 15.83
C ALA A 831 -27.14 6.69 14.65
N LEU A 832 -27.97 5.71 14.28
CA LEU A 832 -28.88 5.83 13.15
C LEU A 832 -30.00 6.85 13.41
N GLU A 833 -30.50 6.92 14.65
CA GLU A 833 -31.48 7.93 15.04
C GLU A 833 -30.92 9.35 14.92
N LEU A 834 -29.72 9.59 15.47
CA LEU A 834 -29.05 10.90 15.37
C LEU A 834 -28.75 11.27 13.91
N ALA A 835 -28.30 10.31 13.10
CA ALA A 835 -28.04 10.53 11.68
C ALA A 835 -29.32 10.88 10.90
N ARG A 836 -30.45 10.23 11.18
CA ARG A 836 -31.73 10.57 10.54
C ARG A 836 -32.23 11.96 10.93
N GLN A 837 -32.00 12.38 12.18
CA GLN A 837 -32.37 13.71 12.66
C GLN A 837 -31.56 14.83 11.99
N SER A 838 -30.31 14.57 11.58
CA SER A 838 -29.50 15.58 10.88
C SER A 838 -29.91 15.78 9.41
N GLY A 839 -30.51 14.76 8.78
CA GLY A 839 -30.80 14.75 7.35
C GLY A 839 -29.57 14.60 6.45
N ASP A 840 -28.39 14.35 7.03
CA ASP A 840 -27.12 14.17 6.32
C ASP A 840 -27.03 12.75 5.75
N ALA A 841 -27.13 12.63 4.43
CA ALA A 841 -27.12 11.35 3.73
C ALA A 841 -25.81 10.55 3.92
N ALA A 842 -24.67 11.23 4.07
CA ALA A 842 -23.39 10.57 4.32
C ALA A 842 -23.33 10.01 5.74
N LEU A 843 -23.82 10.79 6.72
CA LEU A 843 -23.91 10.33 8.11
C LEU A 843 -24.89 9.16 8.27
N ILE A 844 -26.02 9.19 7.55
CA ILE A 844 -27.00 8.08 7.52
C ILE A 844 -26.37 6.81 6.95
N ALA A 845 -25.67 6.90 5.81
CA ALA A 845 -24.98 5.76 5.20
C ALA A 845 -23.91 5.15 6.15
N THR A 846 -23.17 6.01 6.84
CA THR A 846 -22.19 5.60 7.86
C THR A 846 -22.86 4.88 9.04
N ALA A 847 -23.93 5.43 9.60
CA ALA A 847 -24.65 4.82 10.71
C ALA A 847 -25.32 3.48 10.32
N LEU A 848 -25.89 3.40 9.10
CA LEU A 848 -26.42 2.16 8.54
C LEU A 848 -25.34 1.08 8.38
N SER A 849 -24.09 1.48 8.13
CA SER A 849 -22.96 0.53 8.08
C SER A 849 -22.65 -0.06 9.46
N GLY A 850 -22.67 0.74 10.52
CA GLY A 850 -22.59 0.25 11.90
C GLY A 850 -23.75 -0.67 12.26
N ARG A 851 -24.97 -0.32 11.84
CA ARG A 851 -26.18 -1.13 12.02
C ARG A 851 -26.11 -2.47 11.27
N LEU A 852 -25.59 -2.46 10.05
CA LEU A 852 -25.34 -3.65 9.24
C LEU A 852 -24.38 -4.60 9.96
N ARG A 853 -23.26 -4.12 10.52
CA ARG A 853 -22.32 -4.97 11.27
C ARG A 853 -22.96 -5.63 12.50
N GLN A 854 -23.82 -4.91 13.21
CA GLN A 854 -24.54 -5.43 14.37
C GLN A 854 -25.74 -6.33 14.02
N SER A 855 -26.10 -6.43 12.73
CA SER A 855 -27.23 -7.23 12.25
C SER A 855 -26.84 -8.64 11.78
N TYR A 856 -25.56 -9.02 11.84
CA TYR A 856 -25.10 -10.38 11.52
C TYR A 856 -25.44 -11.43 12.60
N ASP A 857 -26.17 -11.05 13.66
CA ASP A 857 -26.87 -11.99 14.54
C ASP A 857 -28.02 -12.65 13.74
N ILE A 858 -27.84 -13.92 13.37
CA ILE A 858 -28.38 -14.56 12.15
C ILE A 858 -29.92 -14.78 12.06
N PRO A 859 -30.75 -14.76 13.13
CA PRO A 859 -32.17 -15.09 12.97
C PRO A 859 -32.97 -14.16 12.01
N ALA A 860 -32.56 -12.91 11.76
CA ALA A 860 -33.36 -11.95 10.98
C ALA A 860 -32.66 -11.44 9.70
N VAL A 861 -32.61 -12.27 8.64
CA VAL A 861 -32.21 -11.81 7.29
C VAL A 861 -33.07 -10.62 6.85
N ASP A 862 -34.33 -10.56 7.27
CA ASP A 862 -35.25 -9.44 6.99
C ASP A 862 -34.73 -8.09 7.51
N THR A 863 -34.09 -8.08 8.69
CA THR A 863 -33.48 -6.86 9.24
C THR A 863 -32.31 -6.40 8.38
N ARG A 864 -31.45 -7.34 7.96
CA ARG A 864 -30.31 -7.04 7.06
C ARG A 864 -30.78 -6.52 5.71
N GLU A 865 -31.82 -7.12 5.16
CA GLU A 865 -32.40 -6.68 3.90
C GLU A 865 -33.01 -5.28 4.02
N SER A 866 -33.73 -4.98 5.10
CA SER A 866 -34.27 -3.64 5.36
C SER A 866 -33.16 -2.58 5.40
N ILE A 867 -32.06 -2.87 6.11
CA ILE A 867 -30.87 -2.01 6.13
C ILE A 867 -30.28 -1.85 4.72
N GLY A 868 -30.16 -2.94 3.97
CA GLY A 868 -29.65 -2.92 2.59
C GLY A 868 -30.53 -2.09 1.64
N ARG A 869 -31.86 -2.14 1.78
CA ARG A 869 -32.80 -1.34 0.98
C ARG A 869 -32.73 0.14 1.34
N GLU A 870 -32.69 0.48 2.62
CA GLU A 870 -32.53 1.88 3.07
C GLU A 870 -31.17 2.44 2.62
N LEU A 871 -30.10 1.65 2.72
CA LEU A 871 -28.78 2.03 2.23
C LEU A 871 -28.79 2.30 0.71
N LEU A 872 -29.53 1.48 -0.05
CA LEU A 872 -29.70 1.66 -1.50
C LEU A 872 -30.46 2.95 -1.82
N GLU A 873 -31.56 3.23 -1.12
CA GLU A 873 -32.37 4.43 -1.30
C GLU A 873 -31.58 5.71 -0.98
N VAL A 874 -30.92 5.76 0.18
CA VAL A 874 -30.08 6.90 0.59
C VAL A 874 -28.96 7.13 -0.41
N ALA A 875 -28.29 6.06 -0.86
CA ALA A 875 -27.22 6.16 -1.85
C ALA A 875 -27.70 6.66 -3.21
N GLN A 876 -28.88 6.24 -3.67
CA GLN A 876 -29.46 6.69 -4.95
C GLN A 876 -29.88 8.16 -4.90
N LEU A 877 -30.49 8.61 -3.80
CA LEU A 877 -30.93 10.00 -3.63
C LEU A 877 -29.75 10.96 -3.50
N SER A 878 -28.66 10.54 -2.86
CA SER A 878 -27.48 11.36 -2.61
C SER A 878 -26.35 11.19 -3.63
N GLY A 879 -26.46 10.21 -4.55
CA GLY A 879 -25.43 9.94 -5.56
C GLY A 879 -24.20 9.16 -5.08
N GLN A 880 -24.24 8.55 -3.89
CA GLN A 880 -23.11 7.81 -3.31
C GLN A 880 -22.92 6.42 -3.93
N MET A 881 -22.16 6.33 -5.02
CA MET A 881 -22.04 5.10 -5.83
C MET A 881 -21.35 3.93 -5.10
N ALA A 882 -20.35 4.21 -4.27
CA ALA A 882 -19.69 3.18 -3.46
C ALA A 882 -20.66 2.56 -2.43
N THR A 883 -21.46 3.41 -1.78
CA THR A 883 -22.54 3.01 -0.87
C THR A 883 -23.63 2.23 -1.61
N GLN A 884 -23.96 2.62 -2.85
CA GLN A 884 -24.91 1.90 -3.69
C GLN A 884 -24.42 0.50 -4.05
N ALA A 885 -23.15 0.36 -4.42
CA ALA A 885 -22.52 -0.94 -4.69
C ALA A 885 -22.54 -1.82 -3.44
N LEU A 886 -22.19 -1.26 -2.27
CA LEU A 886 -22.28 -1.94 -0.98
C LEU A 886 -23.71 -2.46 -0.70
N ALA A 887 -24.72 -1.62 -0.90
CA ALA A 887 -26.12 -2.00 -0.71
C ALA A 887 -26.53 -3.19 -1.58
N HIS A 888 -26.16 -3.20 -2.85
CA HIS A 888 -26.40 -4.35 -3.73
C HIS A 888 -25.70 -5.62 -3.25
N LEU A 889 -24.47 -5.54 -2.74
CA LEU A 889 -23.77 -6.71 -2.19
C LEU A 889 -24.46 -7.27 -0.94
N VAL A 890 -25.06 -6.42 -0.10
CA VAL A 890 -25.84 -6.85 1.08
C VAL A 890 -27.13 -7.54 0.66
N LEU A 891 -27.85 -6.97 -0.31
CA LEU A 891 -29.09 -7.55 -0.84
C LEU A 891 -28.83 -8.88 -1.55
N MET A 892 -27.70 -8.99 -2.27
CA MET A 892 -27.22 -10.26 -2.84
C MET A 892 -27.06 -11.34 -1.77
N GLU A 893 -26.39 -11.04 -0.65
CA GLU A 893 -26.22 -12.00 0.46
C GLU A 893 -27.55 -12.40 1.10
N CYS A 894 -28.48 -11.46 1.27
CA CYS A 894 -29.80 -11.74 1.83
C CYS A 894 -30.61 -12.67 0.92
N ALA A 895 -30.61 -12.41 -0.40
CA ALA A 895 -31.24 -13.28 -1.38
C ALA A 895 -30.59 -14.67 -1.43
N ALA A 896 -29.25 -14.74 -1.41
CA ALA A 896 -28.51 -16.00 -1.38
C ALA A 896 -28.82 -16.82 -0.11
N ALA A 897 -28.96 -16.17 1.06
CA ALA A 897 -29.34 -16.84 2.31
C ALA A 897 -30.71 -17.53 2.22
N ARG A 898 -31.67 -16.96 1.48
CA ARG A 898 -33.00 -17.54 1.23
C ARG A 898 -33.01 -18.57 0.09
N GLY A 899 -31.90 -18.74 -0.62
CA GLY A 899 -31.82 -19.57 -1.82
C GLY A 899 -32.45 -18.93 -3.06
N GLU A 900 -32.70 -17.62 -3.04
CA GLU A 900 -33.28 -16.84 -4.15
C GLU A 900 -32.18 -16.39 -5.12
N PHE A 901 -31.46 -17.36 -5.71
CA PHE A 901 -30.24 -17.05 -6.47
C PHE A 901 -30.46 -16.18 -7.72
N SER A 902 -31.66 -16.18 -8.32
CA SER A 902 -31.96 -15.24 -9.42
C SER A 902 -31.89 -13.78 -8.96
N ALA A 903 -32.48 -13.46 -7.80
CA ALA A 903 -32.43 -12.11 -7.24
C ALA A 903 -31.01 -11.76 -6.75
N ALA A 904 -30.30 -12.75 -6.19
CA ALA A 904 -28.89 -12.57 -5.82
C ALA A 904 -28.01 -12.28 -7.06
N ASP A 905 -28.21 -13.00 -8.16
CA ASP A 905 -27.50 -12.80 -9.43
C ASP A 905 -27.78 -11.39 -10.02
N GLU A 906 -29.02 -10.88 -9.92
CA GLU A 906 -29.38 -9.52 -10.33
C GLU A 906 -28.65 -8.44 -9.51
N HIS A 907 -28.60 -8.61 -8.19
CA HIS A 907 -27.89 -7.69 -7.30
C HIS A 907 -26.37 -7.76 -7.48
N ALA A 908 -25.80 -8.96 -7.64
CA ALA A 908 -24.39 -9.14 -7.97
C ALA A 908 -24.04 -8.43 -9.28
N ALA A 909 -24.88 -8.57 -10.32
CA ALA A 909 -24.69 -7.88 -11.59
C ALA A 909 -24.82 -6.36 -11.47
N ALA A 910 -25.70 -5.84 -10.61
CA ALA A 910 -25.80 -4.42 -10.33
C ALA A 910 -24.56 -3.87 -9.62
N ALA A 911 -24.08 -4.57 -8.60
CA ALA A 911 -22.85 -4.23 -7.90
C ALA A 911 -21.63 -4.28 -8.85
N ASP A 912 -21.54 -5.29 -9.72
CA ASP A 912 -20.47 -5.44 -10.71
C ASP A 912 -20.48 -4.32 -11.76
N ARG A 913 -21.67 -3.93 -12.24
CA ARG A 913 -21.81 -2.78 -13.14
C ARG A 913 -21.32 -1.49 -12.49
N LEU A 914 -21.71 -1.23 -11.25
CA LEU A 914 -21.22 -0.07 -10.50
C LEU A 914 -19.71 -0.17 -10.27
N ALA A 915 -19.21 -1.34 -9.88
CA ALA A 915 -17.79 -1.55 -9.65
C ALA A 915 -16.96 -1.29 -10.91
N LYS A 916 -17.40 -1.76 -12.06
CA LYS A 916 -16.74 -1.51 -13.36
C LYS A 916 -16.88 -0.07 -13.83
N GLN A 917 -18.05 0.53 -13.63
CA GLN A 917 -18.33 1.89 -14.06
C GLN A 917 -17.56 2.93 -13.23
N TYR A 918 -17.40 2.67 -11.93
CA TYR A 918 -16.82 3.61 -10.95
C TYR A 918 -15.45 3.15 -10.40
N ASP A 919 -14.80 2.16 -11.04
CA ASP A 919 -13.51 1.56 -10.66
C ASP A 919 -13.43 1.14 -9.17
N LEU A 920 -14.53 0.60 -8.62
CA LEU A 920 -14.63 0.21 -7.22
C LEU A 920 -14.08 -1.21 -7.02
N SER A 921 -12.79 -1.28 -6.69
CA SER A 921 -12.04 -2.53 -6.57
C SER A 921 -12.58 -3.50 -5.49
N ALA A 922 -12.98 -2.98 -4.34
CA ALA A 922 -13.50 -3.81 -3.23
C ALA A 922 -14.86 -4.48 -3.57
N PRO A 923 -15.88 -3.77 -4.08
CA PRO A 923 -17.09 -4.40 -4.59
C PRO A 923 -16.85 -5.43 -5.69
N ALA A 924 -15.95 -5.15 -6.63
CA ALA A 924 -15.60 -6.10 -7.69
C ALA A 924 -15.07 -7.42 -7.13
N ALA A 925 -14.15 -7.37 -6.15
CA ALA A 925 -13.60 -8.57 -5.52
C ALA A 925 -14.69 -9.45 -4.86
N VAL A 926 -15.68 -8.83 -4.21
CA VAL A 926 -16.79 -9.55 -3.57
C VAL A 926 -17.68 -10.27 -4.60
N VAL A 927 -17.92 -9.66 -5.76
CA VAL A 927 -18.69 -10.31 -6.84
C VAL A 927 -17.96 -11.56 -7.37
N VAL A 928 -16.63 -11.54 -7.43
CA VAL A 928 -15.85 -12.72 -7.86
C VAL A 928 -15.95 -13.85 -6.83
N TRP A 929 -15.92 -13.55 -5.52
CA TRP A 929 -16.20 -14.55 -4.49
C TRP A 929 -17.59 -15.19 -4.66
N TYR A 930 -18.61 -14.38 -4.93
CA TYR A 930 -19.97 -14.88 -5.20
C TYR A 930 -20.04 -15.74 -6.47
N SER A 931 -19.28 -15.38 -7.52
CA SER A 931 -19.19 -16.19 -8.73
C SER A 931 -18.65 -17.60 -8.44
N GLY A 932 -17.66 -17.71 -7.55
CA GLY A 932 -17.17 -19.01 -7.05
C GLY A 932 -18.25 -19.80 -6.30
N GLN A 933 -19.06 -19.15 -5.46
CA GLN A 933 -20.21 -19.78 -4.79
C GLN A 933 -21.20 -20.37 -5.80
N ARG A 934 -21.52 -19.63 -6.87
CA ARG A 934 -22.46 -20.08 -7.91
C ARG A 934 -21.93 -21.29 -8.68
N LEU A 935 -20.64 -21.32 -8.99
CA LEU A 935 -20.00 -22.50 -9.61
C LEU A 935 -20.01 -23.72 -8.67
N MET A 936 -19.75 -23.50 -7.37
CA MET A 936 -19.86 -24.54 -6.34
C MET A 936 -21.27 -25.13 -6.28
N ILE A 937 -22.31 -24.28 -6.28
CA ILE A 937 -23.73 -24.70 -6.32
C ILE A 937 -24.06 -25.48 -7.60
N ALA A 938 -23.51 -25.07 -8.74
CA ALA A 938 -23.69 -25.76 -10.01
C ALA A 938 -22.94 -27.11 -10.09
N GLY A 939 -21.92 -27.31 -9.24
CA GLY A 939 -21.08 -28.52 -9.24
C GLY A 939 -19.85 -28.45 -10.10
N ASP A 940 -19.51 -27.27 -10.63
CA ASP A 940 -18.22 -27.02 -11.26
C ASP A 940 -17.19 -26.64 -10.18
N TYR A 941 -16.67 -27.64 -9.49
CA TYR A 941 -15.72 -27.44 -8.38
C TYR A 941 -14.35 -26.92 -8.85
N GLU A 942 -13.87 -27.35 -10.02
CA GLU A 942 -12.63 -26.83 -10.61
C GLU A 942 -12.77 -25.36 -11.03
N GLY A 943 -13.90 -25.00 -11.65
CA GLY A 943 -14.22 -23.63 -11.97
C GLY A 943 -14.32 -22.76 -10.72
N ALA A 944 -14.98 -23.27 -9.66
CA ALA A 944 -15.08 -22.58 -8.38
C ALA A 944 -13.70 -22.34 -7.74
N GLU A 945 -12.81 -23.34 -7.75
CA GLU A 945 -11.44 -23.22 -7.21
C GLU A 945 -10.65 -22.13 -7.94
N ARG A 946 -10.71 -22.08 -9.27
CA ARG A 946 -10.09 -21.00 -10.07
C ARG A 946 -10.66 -19.63 -9.71
N ALA A 947 -11.99 -19.52 -9.63
CA ALA A 947 -12.67 -18.27 -9.28
C ALA A 947 -12.28 -17.77 -7.88
N TYR A 948 -12.16 -18.67 -6.90
CA TYR A 948 -11.71 -18.31 -5.55
C TYR A 948 -10.24 -17.89 -5.51
N ALA A 949 -9.36 -18.54 -6.28
CA ALA A 949 -7.96 -18.13 -6.39
C ALA A 949 -7.84 -16.72 -7.01
N ASP A 950 -8.65 -16.41 -8.02
CA ASP A 950 -8.72 -15.09 -8.64
C ASP A 950 -9.25 -14.04 -7.66
N ALA A 951 -10.33 -14.35 -6.95
CA ALA A 951 -10.91 -13.50 -5.91
C ALA A 951 -9.90 -13.21 -4.78
N ALA A 952 -9.12 -14.20 -4.35
CA ALA A 952 -8.07 -14.04 -3.35
C ALA A 952 -6.98 -13.07 -3.81
N ARG A 953 -6.50 -13.18 -5.07
CA ARG A 953 -5.51 -12.25 -5.64
C ARG A 953 -6.05 -10.82 -5.72
N MET A 954 -7.31 -10.64 -6.15
CA MET A 954 -7.95 -9.33 -6.18
C MET A 954 -8.11 -8.72 -4.77
N THR A 955 -8.55 -9.53 -3.80
CA THR A 955 -8.73 -9.11 -2.42
C THR A 955 -7.40 -8.71 -1.78
N ALA A 956 -6.30 -9.40 -2.12
CA ALA A 956 -4.95 -9.07 -1.68
C ALA A 956 -4.46 -7.71 -2.18
N ARG A 957 -4.64 -7.43 -3.48
CA ARG A 957 -4.24 -6.15 -4.09
C ARG A 957 -4.93 -4.93 -3.49
N VAL A 958 -6.15 -5.10 -2.98
CA VAL A 958 -6.98 -4.00 -2.45
C VAL A 958 -6.82 -3.83 -0.93
N GLY A 959 -5.93 -4.60 -0.28
CA GLY A 959 -5.75 -4.51 1.18
C GLY A 959 -6.97 -4.96 1.99
N MET A 960 -7.93 -5.67 1.36
CA MET A 960 -9.19 -6.10 1.98
C MET A 960 -9.02 -7.40 2.80
N LEU A 961 -7.79 -7.93 2.89
CA LEU A 961 -7.46 -9.22 3.51
C LEU A 961 -7.28 -9.19 5.03
N GLU A 962 -7.17 -8.03 5.67
CA GLU A 962 -7.13 -7.99 7.14
C GLU A 962 -8.47 -8.47 7.72
N GLY A 963 -8.45 -9.64 8.37
CA GLY A 963 -9.62 -10.38 8.84
C GLY A 963 -10.19 -11.40 7.85
N ARG A 964 -9.71 -11.48 6.60
CA ARG A 964 -10.16 -12.47 5.58
C ARG A 964 -9.05 -13.38 5.07
N GLN A 965 -7.88 -13.39 5.72
CA GLN A 965 -6.73 -14.22 5.36
C GLN A 965 -7.08 -15.71 5.21
N ASP A 966 -8.10 -16.15 5.95
CA ASP A 966 -8.53 -17.55 5.95
C ASP A 966 -9.64 -17.89 4.94
N LEU A 967 -10.27 -16.90 4.26
CA LEU A 967 -11.32 -17.19 3.27
C LEU A 967 -10.86 -18.12 2.14
N PRO A 968 -9.64 -18.01 1.58
CA PRO A 968 -9.12 -18.98 0.62
C PRO A 968 -9.06 -20.40 1.20
N LEU A 969 -8.67 -20.56 2.47
CA LEU A 969 -8.61 -21.87 3.10
C LEU A 969 -10.01 -22.41 3.44
N ILE A 970 -10.93 -21.55 3.90
CA ILE A 970 -12.33 -21.90 4.16
C ILE A 970 -13.03 -22.36 2.87
N THR A 971 -12.88 -21.62 1.77
CA THR A 971 -13.47 -21.98 0.47
C THR A 971 -12.92 -23.29 -0.05
N ARG A 972 -11.59 -23.49 0.05
CA ARG A 972 -10.94 -24.76 -0.30
C ARG A 972 -11.46 -25.92 0.56
N PHE A 973 -11.54 -25.76 1.88
CA PHE A 973 -12.10 -26.78 2.77
C PHE A 973 -13.54 -27.13 2.39
N CYS A 974 -14.40 -26.12 2.16
CA CYS A 974 -15.77 -26.34 1.72
C CYS A 974 -15.86 -27.12 0.40
N LEU A 975 -15.01 -26.81 -0.59
CA LEU A 975 -14.94 -27.55 -1.86
C LEU A 975 -14.55 -29.01 -1.65
N HIS A 976 -13.53 -29.26 -0.82
CA HIS A 976 -13.13 -30.62 -0.46
C HIS A 976 -14.22 -31.36 0.32
N LEU A 977 -14.93 -30.67 1.22
CA LEU A 977 -16.03 -31.25 2.00
C LEU A 977 -17.18 -31.70 1.11
N VAL A 978 -17.67 -30.84 0.21
CA VAL A 978 -18.78 -31.22 -0.71
C VAL A 978 -18.36 -32.25 -1.76
N ALA A 979 -17.07 -32.35 -2.06
CA ALA A 979 -16.51 -33.38 -2.93
C ALA A 979 -16.21 -34.71 -2.22
N GLY A 980 -16.44 -34.81 -0.89
CA GLY A 980 -16.12 -36.02 -0.12
C GLY A 980 -14.61 -36.25 0.08
N ARG A 981 -13.79 -35.21 -0.10
CA ARG A 981 -12.31 -35.22 -0.02
C ARG A 981 -11.78 -34.45 1.19
N ALA A 982 -12.57 -34.32 2.26
CA ALA A 982 -12.19 -33.58 3.46
C ALA A 982 -10.90 -34.10 4.12
N ALA A 983 -10.59 -35.40 3.97
CA ALA A 983 -9.36 -36.01 4.47
C ALA A 983 -8.08 -35.40 3.87
N GLU A 984 -8.11 -34.86 2.66
CA GLU A 984 -6.95 -34.23 2.00
C GLU A 984 -6.57 -32.88 2.64
N MET A 985 -7.42 -32.33 3.51
CA MET A 985 -7.21 -31.02 4.13
C MET A 985 -6.55 -31.10 5.51
N VAL A 986 -6.20 -32.30 6.00
CA VAL A 986 -5.64 -32.50 7.35
C VAL A 986 -4.40 -31.62 7.58
N ASP A 987 -3.41 -31.66 6.69
CA ASP A 987 -2.15 -30.94 6.89
C ASP A 987 -2.34 -29.41 6.87
N LEU A 988 -3.12 -28.91 5.91
CA LEU A 988 -3.38 -27.47 5.78
C LEU A 988 -4.21 -26.92 6.96
N LEU A 989 -5.15 -27.71 7.48
CA LEU A 989 -5.92 -27.34 8.66
C LEU A 989 -5.11 -27.49 9.94
N ALA A 990 -4.17 -28.44 10.01
CA ALA A 990 -3.24 -28.57 11.13
C ALA A 990 -2.34 -27.34 11.25
N ASP A 991 -1.78 -26.85 10.13
CA ASP A 991 -1.00 -25.60 10.10
C ASP A 991 -1.84 -24.38 10.53
N ALA A 992 -3.05 -24.23 9.98
CA ALA A 992 -3.91 -23.12 10.36
C ALA A 992 -4.34 -23.21 11.84
N HIS A 993 -4.55 -24.42 12.35
CA HIS A 993 -4.90 -24.69 13.73
C HIS A 993 -3.74 -24.37 14.69
N SER A 994 -2.51 -24.76 14.35
CA SER A 994 -1.31 -24.46 15.16
C SER A 994 -1.02 -22.96 15.23
N ARG A 995 -1.34 -22.20 14.17
CA ARG A 995 -1.32 -20.73 14.17
C ARG A 995 -2.44 -20.08 15.01
N GLY A 996 -3.32 -20.86 15.62
CA GLY A 996 -4.37 -20.38 16.54
C GLY A 996 -5.65 -19.89 15.85
N ALA A 997 -5.89 -20.25 14.59
CA ALA A 997 -7.10 -19.84 13.87
C ALA A 997 -8.35 -20.52 14.45
N LYS A 998 -9.16 -19.78 15.22
CA LYS A 998 -10.27 -20.33 16.04
C LYS A 998 -11.39 -21.02 15.25
N TRP A 999 -11.57 -20.69 13.97
CA TRP A 999 -12.60 -21.32 13.11
C TRP A 999 -12.22 -22.75 12.68
N THR A 1000 -10.93 -23.11 12.78
CA THR A 1000 -10.40 -24.39 12.27
C THR A 1000 -10.80 -25.60 13.10
N LEU A 1001 -11.19 -25.43 14.37
CA LEU A 1001 -11.44 -26.55 15.30
C LEU A 1001 -12.41 -27.60 14.74
N ASP A 1002 -13.60 -27.17 14.35
CA ASP A 1002 -14.63 -28.09 13.83
C ASP A 1002 -14.25 -28.62 12.43
N ALA A 1003 -13.63 -27.79 11.58
CA ALA A 1003 -13.16 -28.19 10.25
C ALA A 1003 -12.02 -29.22 10.31
N TYR A 1004 -11.09 -29.04 11.24
CA TYR A 1004 -9.93 -29.91 11.44
C TYR A 1004 -10.34 -31.24 12.07
N ALA A 1005 -11.22 -31.21 13.08
CA ALA A 1005 -11.81 -32.43 13.64
C ALA A 1005 -12.57 -33.24 12.57
N LEU A 1006 -13.29 -32.56 11.67
CA LEU A 1006 -13.94 -33.20 10.51
C LEU A 1006 -12.94 -33.86 9.55
N ALA A 1007 -11.87 -33.15 9.18
CA ALA A 1007 -10.85 -33.67 8.28
C ALA A 1007 -10.14 -34.90 8.89
N LEU A 1008 -9.75 -34.82 10.17
CA LEU A 1008 -9.14 -35.93 10.91
C LEU A 1008 -10.08 -37.14 11.00
N ALA A 1009 -11.35 -36.93 11.37
CA ALA A 1009 -12.33 -38.00 11.44
C ALA A 1009 -12.56 -38.66 10.07
N SER A 1010 -12.60 -37.86 9.00
CA SER A 1010 -12.74 -38.34 7.62
C SER A 1010 -11.52 -39.13 7.15
N ALA A 1011 -10.32 -38.80 7.64
CA ALA A 1011 -9.08 -39.52 7.39
C ALA A 1011 -8.90 -40.77 8.28
N GLY A 1012 -9.83 -41.03 9.20
CA GLY A 1012 -9.78 -42.18 10.12
C GLY A 1012 -9.00 -41.92 11.42
N HIS A 1013 -8.51 -40.71 11.66
CA HIS A 1013 -7.80 -40.30 12.88
C HIS A 1013 -8.75 -39.95 14.03
N GLN A 1014 -9.57 -40.93 14.45
CA GLN A 1014 -10.66 -40.74 15.41
C GLN A 1014 -10.21 -40.23 16.78
N LYS A 1015 -9.05 -40.69 17.27
CA LYS A 1015 -8.52 -40.26 18.58
C LYS A 1015 -8.15 -38.79 18.56
N ASP A 1016 -7.45 -38.35 17.51
CA ASP A 1016 -6.98 -36.98 17.37
C ASP A 1016 -8.15 -36.04 17.08
N ALA A 1017 -9.12 -36.48 16.27
CA ALA A 1017 -10.36 -35.74 16.04
C ALA A 1017 -11.15 -35.51 17.34
N LYS A 1018 -11.22 -36.52 18.23
CA LYS A 1018 -11.86 -36.39 19.56
C LYS A 1018 -11.08 -35.45 20.48
N ALA A 1019 -9.75 -35.46 20.42
CA ALA A 1019 -8.92 -34.54 21.20
C ALA A 1019 -9.18 -33.09 20.78
N VAL A 1020 -9.16 -32.80 19.47
CA VAL A 1020 -9.48 -31.46 18.93
C VAL A 1020 -10.91 -31.05 19.27
N ALA A 1021 -11.88 -31.97 19.15
CA ALA A 1021 -13.29 -31.72 19.45
C ALA A 1021 -13.61 -31.70 20.96
N ALA A 1022 -12.68 -32.01 21.85
CA ALA A 1022 -12.90 -31.88 23.30
C ALA A 1022 -13.09 -30.40 23.68
N THR A 1023 -12.41 -29.49 22.97
CA THR A 1023 -12.58 -28.06 23.12
C THR A 1023 -13.91 -27.61 22.48
N ARG A 1024 -14.77 -26.94 23.25
CA ARG A 1024 -16.10 -26.48 22.80
C ARG A 1024 -16.28 -24.96 22.99
N PRO A 1025 -15.51 -24.12 22.27
CA PRO A 1025 -15.74 -22.69 22.34
C PRO A 1025 -17.09 -22.34 21.69
N PRO A 1026 -17.80 -21.31 22.18
CA PRO A 1026 -19.01 -20.83 21.52
C PRO A 1026 -18.68 -20.41 20.08
N VAL A 1027 -19.54 -20.78 19.12
CA VAL A 1027 -19.41 -20.28 17.74
C VAL A 1027 -19.72 -18.79 17.76
N ARG A 1028 -18.85 -18.00 17.14
CA ARG A 1028 -19.02 -16.55 17.02
C ARG A 1028 -20.27 -16.25 16.18
N PRO A 1029 -21.21 -15.42 16.66
CA PRO A 1029 -22.41 -15.04 15.90
C PRO A 1029 -22.07 -13.99 14.84
N ASP A 1030 -21.26 -14.38 13.85
CA ASP A 1030 -20.92 -13.57 12.68
C ASP A 1030 -21.46 -14.22 11.41
N PHE A 1031 -21.14 -13.65 10.23
CA PHE A 1031 -21.63 -14.13 8.95
C PHE A 1031 -21.26 -15.60 8.63
N LEU A 1032 -20.32 -16.23 9.34
CA LEU A 1032 -19.95 -17.65 9.18
C LEU A 1032 -20.69 -18.58 10.15
N TYR A 1033 -21.49 -18.08 11.09
CA TYR A 1033 -22.06 -18.89 12.18
C TYR A 1033 -22.88 -20.08 11.69
N GLU A 1034 -23.74 -19.92 10.68
CA GLU A 1034 -24.54 -21.03 10.11
C GLU A 1034 -23.64 -22.13 9.51
N LEU A 1035 -22.59 -21.72 8.80
CA LEU A 1035 -21.61 -22.63 8.20
C LEU A 1035 -20.82 -23.38 9.29
N ALA A 1036 -20.29 -22.67 10.28
CA ALA A 1036 -19.53 -23.24 11.37
C ALA A 1036 -20.38 -24.17 12.25
N MET A 1037 -21.63 -23.81 12.54
CA MET A 1037 -22.58 -24.68 13.23
C MET A 1037 -22.88 -25.95 12.43
N THR A 1038 -22.94 -25.86 11.10
CA THR A 1038 -23.09 -27.03 10.22
C THR A 1038 -21.87 -27.95 10.33
N TRP A 1039 -20.65 -27.41 10.31
CA TRP A 1039 -19.44 -28.22 10.53
C TRP A 1039 -19.44 -28.87 11.91
N ARG A 1040 -19.85 -28.13 12.94
CA ARG A 1040 -19.95 -28.65 14.31
C ARG A 1040 -20.94 -29.80 14.43
N ALA A 1041 -22.08 -29.71 13.74
CA ALA A 1041 -23.06 -30.79 13.65
C ALA A 1041 -22.46 -32.05 13.00
N LEU A 1042 -21.77 -31.88 11.86
CA LEU A 1042 -21.10 -32.97 11.15
C LEU A 1042 -20.02 -33.63 12.03
N ALA A 1043 -19.23 -32.84 12.75
CA ALA A 1043 -18.21 -33.34 13.66
C ALA A 1043 -18.86 -34.15 14.80
N GLY A 1044 -19.96 -33.64 15.38
CA GLY A 1044 -20.72 -34.37 16.40
C GLY A 1044 -21.23 -35.72 15.90
N MET A 1045 -21.73 -35.79 14.66
CA MET A 1045 -22.21 -37.04 14.07
C MET A 1045 -21.08 -38.03 13.76
N LEU A 1046 -19.92 -37.57 13.28
CA LEU A 1046 -18.76 -38.45 12.99
C LEU A 1046 -18.08 -38.99 14.25
N LEU A 1047 -18.13 -38.22 15.35
CA LEU A 1047 -17.47 -38.56 16.61
C LEU A 1047 -18.41 -39.24 17.63
N ASP A 1048 -19.70 -39.36 17.29
CA ASP A 1048 -20.79 -39.83 18.16
C ASP A 1048 -20.93 -39.03 19.47
N ASP A 1049 -20.78 -37.71 19.36
CA ASP A 1049 -20.88 -36.76 20.47
C ASP A 1049 -22.31 -36.25 20.64
N ARG A 1050 -23.10 -36.96 21.47
CA ARG A 1050 -24.52 -36.69 21.68
C ARG A 1050 -24.82 -35.27 22.19
N GLU A 1051 -24.01 -34.76 23.10
CA GLU A 1051 -24.23 -33.44 23.70
C GLU A 1051 -24.03 -32.33 22.65
N ARG A 1052 -22.97 -32.44 21.85
CA ARG A 1052 -22.71 -31.55 20.72
C ARG A 1052 -23.82 -31.62 19.66
N MET A 1053 -24.33 -32.82 19.37
CA MET A 1053 -25.45 -33.00 18.43
C MET A 1053 -26.73 -32.29 18.91
N VAL A 1054 -27.08 -32.38 20.20
CA VAL A 1054 -28.25 -31.68 20.77
C VAL A 1054 -28.09 -30.17 20.66
N ASP A 1055 -26.93 -29.62 21.06
CA ASP A 1055 -26.64 -28.19 20.97
C ASP A 1055 -26.73 -27.66 19.53
N CYS A 1056 -26.20 -28.43 18.57
CA CYS A 1056 -26.28 -28.06 17.16
C CYS A 1056 -27.69 -28.13 16.61
N TYR A 1057 -28.48 -29.13 17.00
CA TYR A 1057 -29.86 -29.29 16.54
C TYR A 1057 -30.71 -28.08 16.95
N ASP A 1058 -30.63 -27.65 18.20
CA ASP A 1058 -31.40 -26.51 18.72
C ASP A 1058 -30.98 -25.19 18.04
N LYS A 1059 -29.67 -24.99 17.83
CA LYS A 1059 -29.12 -23.77 17.20
C LYS A 1059 -29.32 -23.69 15.70
N LEU A 1060 -29.38 -24.82 15.00
CA LEU A 1060 -29.59 -24.87 13.54
C LEU A 1060 -31.07 -24.81 13.15
N LYS A 1061 -31.99 -25.19 14.04
CA LYS A 1061 -33.44 -25.22 13.78
C LYS A 1061 -34.00 -23.92 13.17
N PRO A 1062 -33.61 -22.70 13.63
CA PRO A 1062 -34.05 -21.44 13.03
C PRO A 1062 -33.61 -21.22 11.57
N PHE A 1063 -32.69 -22.03 11.05
CA PHE A 1063 -32.15 -21.93 9.69
C PHE A 1063 -32.62 -23.06 8.76
N SER A 1064 -33.63 -23.84 9.18
CA SER A 1064 -34.13 -24.99 8.41
C SER A 1064 -34.59 -24.66 6.99
N ASP A 1065 -34.95 -23.41 6.70
CA ASP A 1065 -35.35 -22.93 5.39
C ASP A 1065 -34.18 -22.40 4.53
N ARG A 1066 -32.92 -22.53 4.98
CA ARG A 1066 -31.74 -21.94 4.33
C ARG A 1066 -30.79 -22.99 3.73
N VAL A 1067 -29.87 -22.50 2.93
CA VAL A 1067 -28.73 -23.26 2.40
C VAL A 1067 -27.49 -22.90 3.22
N ALA A 1068 -26.86 -23.91 3.83
CA ALA A 1068 -25.73 -23.71 4.74
C ALA A 1068 -24.59 -22.94 4.08
N GLY A 1069 -24.28 -21.77 4.64
CA GLY A 1069 -23.22 -20.87 4.18
C GLY A 1069 -23.62 -19.93 3.04
N ALA A 1070 -24.78 -20.10 2.40
CA ALA A 1070 -25.14 -19.32 1.21
C ALA A 1070 -25.22 -17.81 1.49
N GLY A 1071 -25.68 -17.44 2.70
CA GLY A 1071 -25.75 -16.05 3.15
C GLY A 1071 -24.39 -15.35 3.34
N THR A 1072 -23.27 -16.06 3.19
CA THR A 1072 -21.93 -15.46 3.14
C THR A 1072 -21.65 -14.76 1.80
N GLY A 1073 -22.37 -15.15 0.74
CA GLY A 1073 -22.02 -14.80 -0.64
C GLY A 1073 -20.68 -15.39 -1.11
N VAL A 1074 -20.13 -16.39 -0.39
CA VAL A 1074 -18.80 -16.97 -0.67
C VAL A 1074 -18.88 -18.48 -0.86
N VAL A 1075 -19.55 -19.24 0.01
CA VAL A 1075 -19.65 -20.71 -0.06
C VAL A 1075 -21.09 -21.19 0.07
N ALA A 1076 -21.41 -22.40 -0.39
CA ALA A 1076 -22.71 -23.03 -0.15
C ALA A 1076 -22.55 -24.56 -0.11
N LEU A 1077 -23.01 -25.19 0.96
CA LEU A 1077 -22.91 -26.64 1.14
C LEU A 1077 -24.15 -27.38 0.60
N TRP A 1078 -25.24 -27.35 1.37
CA TRP A 1078 -26.52 -28.00 1.09
C TRP A 1078 -27.61 -27.42 2.01
N PRO A 1079 -28.90 -27.79 1.83
CA PRO A 1079 -29.98 -27.33 2.71
C PRO A 1079 -29.71 -27.68 4.18
N VAL A 1080 -29.84 -26.71 5.10
CA VAL A 1080 -29.59 -26.94 6.54
C VAL A 1080 -30.51 -28.03 7.10
N ALA A 1081 -31.74 -28.09 6.61
CA ALA A 1081 -32.70 -29.12 6.99
C ALA A 1081 -32.22 -30.55 6.71
N LEU A 1082 -31.32 -30.77 5.75
CA LEU A 1082 -30.73 -32.09 5.53
C LEU A 1082 -29.89 -32.50 6.74
N THR A 1083 -29.03 -31.60 7.22
CA THR A 1083 -28.22 -31.80 8.43
C THR A 1083 -29.08 -31.96 9.69
N LEU A 1084 -30.17 -31.21 9.81
CA LEU A 1084 -31.13 -31.34 10.92
C LEU A 1084 -31.83 -32.71 10.91
N GLY A 1085 -32.18 -33.23 9.73
CA GLY A 1085 -32.73 -34.57 9.58
C GLY A 1085 -31.75 -35.65 10.04
N ASP A 1086 -30.48 -35.54 9.61
CA ASP A 1086 -29.43 -36.49 10.01
C ASP A 1086 -29.16 -36.46 11.52
N LEU A 1087 -29.12 -35.26 12.12
CA LEU A 1087 -29.04 -35.08 13.56
C LEU A 1087 -30.25 -35.73 14.27
N ALA A 1088 -31.46 -35.50 13.79
CA ALA A 1088 -32.67 -36.07 14.37
C ALA A 1088 -32.67 -37.60 14.34
N ILE A 1089 -32.21 -38.23 13.24
CA ILE A 1089 -32.01 -39.69 13.18
C ILE A 1089 -31.03 -40.15 14.26
N ARG A 1090 -29.85 -39.52 14.37
CA ARG A 1090 -28.81 -39.88 15.36
C ARG A 1090 -29.24 -39.64 16.81
N LEU A 1091 -30.11 -38.66 17.05
CA LEU A 1091 -30.66 -38.36 18.37
C LEU A 1091 -31.84 -39.26 18.75
N GLY A 1092 -32.34 -40.10 17.83
CA GLY A 1092 -33.47 -41.01 18.05
C GLY A 1092 -34.83 -40.35 17.88
N GLN A 1093 -34.95 -39.35 17.00
CA GLN A 1093 -36.17 -38.57 16.73
C GLN A 1093 -36.62 -38.77 15.26
N PRO A 1094 -37.09 -39.96 14.86
CA PRO A 1094 -37.37 -40.27 13.46
C PRO A 1094 -38.54 -39.47 12.85
N GLU A 1095 -39.53 -39.09 13.64
CA GLU A 1095 -40.64 -38.23 13.18
C GLU A 1095 -40.15 -36.82 12.82
N ALA A 1096 -39.35 -36.21 13.70
CA ALA A 1096 -38.73 -34.92 13.42
C ALA A 1096 -37.75 -34.99 12.22
N ALA A 1097 -37.02 -36.10 12.08
CA ALA A 1097 -36.13 -36.30 10.93
C ALA A 1097 -36.88 -36.26 9.60
N ARG A 1098 -38.07 -36.88 9.56
CA ARG A 1098 -38.91 -36.86 8.36
C ARG A 1098 -39.35 -35.44 7.99
N GLU A 1099 -39.83 -34.65 8.95
CA GLU A 1099 -40.22 -33.26 8.72
C GLU A 1099 -39.05 -32.43 8.16
N HIS A 1100 -37.85 -32.62 8.72
CA HIS A 1100 -36.65 -31.96 8.23
C HIS A 1100 -36.24 -32.42 6.83
N TYR A 1101 -36.32 -33.71 6.49
CA TYR A 1101 -36.02 -34.17 5.13
C TYR A 1101 -37.04 -33.69 4.10
N GLU A 1102 -38.33 -33.63 4.45
CA GLU A 1102 -39.36 -33.01 3.60
C GLU A 1102 -39.08 -31.52 3.40
N LYS A 1103 -38.64 -30.81 4.46
CA LYS A 1103 -38.22 -29.41 4.35
C LYS A 1103 -36.96 -29.24 3.50
N ALA A 1104 -35.99 -30.15 3.61
CA ALA A 1104 -34.78 -30.14 2.80
C ALA A 1104 -35.11 -30.32 1.32
N LEU A 1105 -36.10 -31.17 0.99
CA LEU A 1105 -36.60 -31.34 -0.36
C LEU A 1105 -37.25 -30.06 -0.90
N GLU A 1106 -38.10 -29.41 -0.11
CA GLU A 1106 -38.72 -28.12 -0.46
C GLU A 1106 -37.65 -27.06 -0.79
N VAL A 1107 -36.63 -26.93 0.08
CA VAL A 1107 -35.53 -25.98 -0.13
C VAL A 1107 -34.72 -26.35 -1.38
N ALA A 1108 -34.41 -27.63 -1.59
CA ALA A 1108 -33.64 -28.08 -2.75
C ALA A 1108 -34.39 -27.86 -4.07
N GLU A 1109 -35.70 -28.10 -4.10
CA GLU A 1109 -36.55 -27.87 -5.27
C GLU A 1109 -36.70 -26.38 -5.56
N ARG A 1110 -36.87 -25.53 -4.53
CA ARG A 1110 -36.88 -24.07 -4.67
C ARG A 1110 -35.58 -23.54 -5.27
N VAL A 1111 -34.44 -24.06 -4.82
CA VAL A 1111 -33.12 -23.65 -5.32
C VAL A 1111 -32.82 -24.24 -6.70
N GLY A 1112 -33.42 -25.38 -7.05
CA GLY A 1112 -33.29 -26.00 -8.36
C GLY A 1112 -31.98 -26.76 -8.58
N VAL A 1113 -31.34 -27.26 -7.52
CA VAL A 1113 -30.07 -28.01 -7.61
C VAL A 1113 -30.34 -29.52 -7.62
N PRO A 1114 -30.18 -30.23 -8.77
CA PRO A 1114 -30.63 -31.61 -8.91
C PRO A 1114 -30.04 -32.59 -7.89
N ARG A 1115 -28.74 -32.45 -7.59
CA ARG A 1115 -28.04 -33.30 -6.61
C ARG A 1115 -28.60 -33.16 -5.19
N TRP A 1116 -29.08 -31.97 -4.80
CA TRP A 1116 -29.66 -31.75 -3.47
C TRP A 1116 -31.08 -32.31 -3.41
N VAL A 1117 -31.84 -32.20 -4.51
CA VAL A 1117 -33.16 -32.82 -4.64
C VAL A 1117 -33.06 -34.34 -4.52
N GLU A 1118 -32.11 -34.94 -5.24
CA GLU A 1118 -31.85 -36.38 -5.21
C GLU A 1118 -31.47 -36.85 -3.78
N ALA A 1119 -30.52 -36.17 -3.12
CA ALA A 1119 -30.12 -36.49 -1.75
C ALA A 1119 -31.31 -36.39 -0.77
N ALA A 1120 -32.11 -35.33 -0.84
CA ALA A 1120 -33.28 -35.16 0.03
C ALA A 1120 -34.34 -36.25 -0.22
N ARG A 1121 -34.62 -36.61 -1.48
CA ARG A 1121 -35.57 -37.69 -1.82
C ARG A 1121 -35.11 -39.05 -1.30
N GLN A 1122 -33.81 -39.33 -1.37
CA GLN A 1122 -33.22 -40.55 -0.82
C GLN A 1122 -33.42 -40.59 0.71
N SER A 1123 -33.13 -39.49 1.43
CA SER A 1123 -33.32 -39.42 2.87
C SER A 1123 -34.78 -39.54 3.32
N VAL A 1124 -35.73 -38.92 2.59
CA VAL A 1124 -37.18 -39.11 2.83
C VAL A 1124 -37.55 -40.58 2.65
N SER A 1125 -37.09 -41.21 1.58
CA SER A 1125 -37.39 -42.62 1.28
C SER A 1125 -36.81 -43.60 2.31
N SER A 1126 -35.58 -43.36 2.78
CA SER A 1126 -34.97 -44.19 3.83
C SER A 1126 -35.66 -44.03 5.19
N SER A 1127 -36.19 -42.84 5.49
CA SER A 1127 -36.95 -42.61 6.73
C SER A 1127 -38.27 -43.40 6.78
N LEU A 1128 -38.87 -43.65 5.60
CA LEU A 1128 -40.08 -44.47 5.43
C LEU A 1128 -39.81 -45.99 5.57
N GLY A 1129 -38.60 -46.45 5.23
CA GLY A 1129 -38.22 -47.87 5.26
C GLY A 1129 -37.95 -48.43 6.66
N ASN A 1130 -37.46 -47.60 7.59
CA ASN A 1130 -37.13 -48.02 8.96
C ASN A 1130 -38.35 -48.15 9.91
N GLY A 1131 -39.57 -47.91 9.41
CA GLY A 1131 -40.82 -48.11 10.16
C GLY A 1131 -41.44 -49.51 10.03
N ARG A 1132 -40.78 -50.44 9.32
CA ARG A 1132 -41.20 -51.85 9.21
C ARG A 1132 -40.01 -52.79 9.42
N SER A 1133 -39.59 -52.96 10.66
CA SER A 1133 -38.88 -54.15 11.14
C SER A 1133 -39.32 -54.50 12.54
#